data_AF-A0A662WXT7-F1
#
_entry.id   AF-A0A662WXT7-F1
#
_cell.length_a   1.000
_cell.length_b   1.000
_cell.length_c   1.000
_cell.angle_alpha   90.00
_cell.angle_beta   90.00
_cell.angle_gamma   90.00
#
_symmetry.space_group_name_H-M   'P 1'
#
loop_
_entity.id
_entity.type
_entity.pdbx_description
1 polymer ?
#
loop_
_entity_poly.entity_id
_entity_poly.type
_entity_poly.pdbx_seq_one_letter_code
_entity_poly.pdbx_strand_id
1 'polypeptide(L)'
;MSPGRRRRSSGANSPAAGHVHVHPRMVFETPPLRRDAGGNTLHFTRQPAQTPTDELLLPTTAPTAASPRCASPYGTMRTSAESGGSRDEAETPLTGWRRGVTDALQAAPCIVIAVVLNLMICVPFGLSFFPVEWNDMPVPRALGIQMYLLTTTICQFVFVARSNFDGAICQMMVENVPFMHTLSMAIIEELGPQNPSVLPTILVTYAFSSVVCGALFFVLGHWKLGNIVYLFPKHIIVGAIGGIGAFVLQNGIENATGRAFVWTWDGVKGLFDADVVWLWVTSALLALTVSLLTRRIATPLFPPLFFVSIPPLFYVMLLLVGISPETAREHGWFFDRAPHVAFYALWEQYDFSLVAWHVIPKQFGTIVGLTLFSLMHVPINIPSLSLTTDKEVDINDELVAHGISNTLGGLCGSVQNYLCYSTSALYYKCGGGGRRSGFVIALVMLFFFFVGPNAVAYVPRCMAGCVMIHIGWDLLKEALIDTYDELDTMELGTVWTIAGCMTFWGMNQGLAVGALLACMTFVMQSARTPTNAPIRGSMSAATLRSHVWRTTDELDTLDRECRHIHVVQLKGHLFFGNVNQLSEYVRELFDEVPDLDGQAVERAKSGLSSERPTIHWLVLDFTLVVGLDSSAADRLTKIKYVCDVHRCKIVFAAVPRVYDKFTVHLTELFGDHGMFHVAPDLDGALEWCENDILAKHRVGGLANGSAASKMAADDDEYAHLRNLQRLMPNQPLSVQHRLLDYFHIEEIEKDDVLWKQGDTPDRALLLVDGALTAVIEEEAGTTEDVSVGSVVGELCFLTGEKRKTTLVAAKRSVVYVLDRASFDEMLKNDCDLAFLFQGISLRYTSYRLQYVGNRIWETKCLPI
;
A
#
# COMPACT_ATOMS: atom_id res chain seq x y z
N MET A 1 9.22 -54.31 6.55
CA MET A 1 8.75 -55.67 6.85
C MET A 1 7.68 -55.58 7.93
N SER A 2 6.43 -55.90 7.58
CA SER A 2 5.25 -56.00 8.47
C SER A 2 5.42 -57.10 9.53
N PRO A 3 4.44 -57.37 10.44
CA PRO A 3 3.39 -56.56 11.11
C PRO A 3 3.29 -56.88 12.64
N GLY A 4 2.33 -56.30 13.36
CA GLY A 4 1.95 -56.81 14.69
C GLY A 4 0.69 -56.20 15.30
N ARG A 5 -0.44 -56.91 15.22
CA ARG A 5 -1.76 -56.54 15.76
C ARG A 5 -2.18 -57.59 16.80
N ARG A 6 -2.73 -57.20 17.96
CA ARG A 6 -3.63 -57.92 18.94
C ARG A 6 -3.48 -57.25 20.32
N ARG A 7 -4.44 -57.12 21.25
CA ARG A 7 -5.88 -57.44 21.45
C ARG A 7 -6.31 -56.71 22.76
N ARG A 8 -7.51 -56.10 22.86
CA ARG A 8 -8.70 -56.41 23.75
C ARG A 8 -8.38 -56.81 25.21
N SER A 9 -9.05 -56.38 26.30
CA SER A 9 -10.48 -56.09 26.66
C SER A 9 -10.50 -55.43 28.06
N SER A 10 -11.50 -54.69 28.58
CA SER A 10 -12.86 -55.06 29.08
C SER A 10 -13.50 -53.80 29.74
N GLY A 11 -14.76 -53.39 29.48
CA GLY A 11 -15.99 -53.69 30.25
C GLY A 11 -16.06 -52.95 31.61
N ALA A 12 -17.10 -52.25 32.09
CA ALA A 12 -18.51 -52.06 31.72
C ALA A 12 -19.12 -50.91 32.59
N ASN A 13 -20.14 -50.19 32.10
CA ASN A 13 -21.41 -49.80 32.77
C ASN A 13 -22.04 -48.51 32.19
N SER A 14 -23.22 -48.68 31.59
CA SER A 14 -24.25 -47.69 31.24
C SER A 14 -25.09 -47.36 32.51
N PRO A 15 -26.11 -46.45 32.54
CA PRO A 15 -26.73 -45.65 31.46
C PRO A 15 -27.05 -44.17 31.84
N ALA A 16 -27.24 -43.27 30.87
CA ALA A 16 -28.19 -42.14 31.01
C ALA A 16 -28.32 -41.30 29.73
N ALA A 17 -29.57 -41.19 29.28
CA ALA A 17 -30.22 -40.05 28.60
C ALA A 17 -29.38 -39.13 27.70
N GLY A 18 -29.66 -39.21 26.40
CA GLY A 18 -29.26 -38.20 25.43
C GLY A 18 -29.91 -36.85 25.72
N HIS A 19 -29.09 -35.86 26.04
CA HIS A 19 -29.43 -34.46 25.89
C HIS A 19 -28.93 -33.99 24.52
N VAL A 20 -29.90 -33.60 23.68
CA VAL A 20 -29.71 -32.82 22.47
C VAL A 20 -29.05 -31.50 22.87
N HIS A 21 -27.76 -31.33 22.61
CA HIS A 21 -27.14 -30.02 22.66
C HIS A 21 -27.56 -29.24 21.41
N VAL A 22 -28.63 -28.46 21.60
CA VAL A 22 -29.00 -27.34 20.74
C VAL A 22 -27.84 -26.34 20.78
N HIS A 23 -27.11 -26.21 19.67
CA HIS A 23 -26.20 -25.09 19.48
C HIS A 23 -27.02 -23.78 19.57
N PRO A 24 -26.65 -22.82 20.42
CA PRO A 24 -27.36 -21.55 20.48
C PRO A 24 -27.19 -20.83 19.14
N ARG A 25 -28.33 -20.44 18.55
CA ARG A 25 -28.40 -19.45 17.48
C ARG A 25 -27.56 -18.24 17.90
N MET A 26 -26.47 -17.96 17.18
CA MET A 26 -25.87 -16.62 17.20
C MET A 26 -26.90 -15.66 16.61
N VAL A 27 -27.63 -15.00 17.49
CA VAL A 27 -28.37 -13.79 17.18
C VAL A 27 -27.30 -12.71 16.97
N PHE A 28 -27.19 -12.19 15.76
CA PHE A 28 -26.43 -10.97 15.51
C PHE A 28 -27.18 -9.83 16.21
N GLU A 29 -26.70 -9.43 17.40
CA GLU A 29 -27.02 -8.12 17.95
C GLU A 29 -26.27 -7.07 17.13
N THR A 30 -27.02 -6.10 16.58
CA THR A 30 -26.45 -4.91 15.96
C THR A 30 -25.70 -4.10 17.04
N PRO A 31 -24.43 -3.72 16.81
CA PRO A 31 -23.70 -2.90 17.77
C PRO A 31 -24.32 -1.50 17.88
N PRO A 32 -24.29 -0.85 19.06
CA PRO A 32 -24.83 0.49 19.22
C PRO A 32 -24.02 1.49 18.39
N LEU A 33 -24.73 2.28 17.57
CA LEU A 33 -24.19 3.41 16.82
C LEU A 33 -23.48 4.38 17.78
N ARG A 34 -22.14 4.36 17.77
CA ARG A 34 -21.31 5.38 18.40
C ARG A 34 -20.87 6.35 17.31
N ARG A 35 -21.35 7.60 17.40
CA ARG A 35 -20.85 8.72 16.61
C ARG A 35 -19.49 9.12 17.18
N ASP A 36 -18.43 8.85 16.44
CA ASP A 36 -17.13 9.52 16.64
C ASP A 36 -16.86 10.51 15.50
N ALA A 37 -16.36 11.67 15.92
CA ALA A 37 -16.19 12.88 15.13
C ALA A 37 -14.95 12.81 14.23
N GLY A 38 -15.12 13.14 12.95
CA GLY A 38 -14.01 13.29 12.00
C GLY A 38 -14.41 13.11 10.53
N GLY A 39 -15.40 13.89 10.05
CA GLY A 39 -15.77 13.92 8.63
C GLY A 39 -15.21 15.16 7.94
N ASN A 40 -14.32 14.98 6.96
CA ASN A 40 -13.77 16.06 6.13
C ASN A 40 -14.58 16.26 4.83
N THR A 41 -15.52 17.21 4.92
CA THR A 41 -15.90 18.31 3.98
C THR A 41 -16.28 18.09 2.50
N LEU A 42 -17.39 18.74 2.10
CA LEU A 42 -17.41 19.91 1.18
C LEU A 42 -18.71 20.77 1.33
N HIS A 43 -18.57 22.09 1.19
CA HIS A 43 -19.50 23.21 1.52
C HIS A 43 -20.55 23.55 0.40
N PHE A 44 -21.66 24.30 0.58
CA PHE A 44 -21.81 25.76 0.83
C PHE A 44 -23.28 26.21 1.05
N THR A 45 -23.53 27.27 1.83
CA THR A 45 -24.36 28.44 1.41
C THR A 45 -24.22 29.65 2.35
N ARG A 46 -24.53 30.85 1.83
CA ARG A 46 -24.11 32.19 2.30
C ARG A 46 -25.32 33.06 2.73
N GLN A 47 -25.08 33.87 3.78
CA GLN A 47 -25.70 35.18 4.13
C GLN A 47 -27.14 35.25 4.73
N PRO A 48 -27.54 36.34 5.45
CA PRO A 48 -26.89 37.65 5.60
C PRO A 48 -26.71 38.20 7.04
N ALA A 49 -26.10 39.38 7.10
CA ALA A 49 -25.74 40.17 8.28
C ALA A 49 -26.93 40.75 9.07
N GLN A 50 -26.79 40.82 10.39
CA GLN A 50 -27.49 41.79 11.25
C GLN A 50 -26.55 42.35 12.32
N THR A 51 -26.55 43.67 12.42
CA THR A 51 -25.87 44.56 13.38
C THR A 51 -26.58 44.60 14.75
N PRO A 52 -25.99 45.23 15.79
CA PRO A 52 -26.10 44.83 17.19
C PRO A 52 -27.08 45.67 18.02
N THR A 53 -27.49 45.14 19.17
CA THR A 53 -28.10 45.87 20.32
C THR A 53 -27.78 45.06 21.57
N ASP A 54 -26.84 45.52 22.39
CA ASP A 54 -27.04 46.33 23.61
C ASP A 54 -27.53 45.49 24.79
N GLU A 55 -26.61 45.05 25.66
CA GLU A 55 -26.83 45.06 27.11
C GLU A 55 -25.51 45.34 27.87
N LEU A 56 -25.46 46.58 28.38
CA LEU A 56 -25.02 47.01 29.70
C LEU A 56 -23.55 46.86 30.16
N LEU A 57 -22.98 48.05 30.33
CA LEU A 57 -21.68 48.43 30.89
C LEU A 57 -21.55 48.20 32.42
N LEU A 58 -20.39 47.64 32.79
CA LEU A 58 -19.48 48.03 33.91
C LEU A 58 -19.86 47.66 35.36
N PRO A 59 -18.88 47.51 36.30
CA PRO A 59 -17.55 48.12 36.27
C PRO A 59 -16.31 47.26 36.61
N THR A 60 -15.20 47.82 36.12
CA THR A 60 -13.79 47.70 36.47
C THR A 60 -13.44 47.49 37.95
N THR A 61 -12.61 46.47 38.22
CA THR A 61 -11.52 46.53 39.21
C THR A 61 -10.35 45.64 38.77
N ALA A 62 -9.14 46.20 38.73
CA ALA A 62 -7.86 45.49 38.69
C ALA A 62 -7.13 45.74 40.02
N PRO A 63 -5.92 45.20 40.28
CA PRO A 63 -5.41 43.83 40.08
C PRO A 63 -4.89 43.24 41.42
N THR A 64 -4.90 41.92 41.60
CA THR A 64 -4.11 41.29 42.68
C THR A 64 -3.51 39.96 42.26
N ALA A 65 -2.21 39.86 42.50
CA ALA A 65 -1.33 38.76 42.18
C ALA A 65 -1.51 37.54 43.10
N ALA A 66 -0.94 36.42 42.63
CA ALA A 66 -0.58 35.19 43.33
C ALA A 66 -1.63 34.06 43.38
N SER A 67 -1.46 33.06 42.50
CA SER A 67 -1.20 31.63 42.82
C SER A 67 -1.55 30.73 41.60
N PRO A 68 -1.37 29.40 41.65
CA PRO A 68 -0.31 28.69 40.96
C PRO A 68 -0.76 27.98 39.67
N ARG A 69 0.24 27.56 38.89
CA ARG A 69 0.13 26.76 37.66
C ARG A 69 -0.75 25.52 37.85
N CYS A 70 -1.85 25.44 37.10
CA CYS A 70 -2.49 24.19 36.73
C CYS A 70 -2.24 23.94 35.25
N ALA A 71 -1.54 22.85 34.95
CA ALA A 71 -1.33 22.35 33.60
C ALA A 71 -2.65 21.75 33.08
N SER A 72 -3.01 22.10 31.84
CA SER A 72 -4.07 21.45 31.07
C SER A 72 -3.46 20.80 29.81
N PRO A 73 -3.79 19.54 29.48
CA PRO A 73 -3.12 18.73 28.47
C PRO A 73 -3.82 18.84 27.10
N TYR A 74 -3.96 20.06 26.57
CA TYR A 74 -4.38 20.25 25.18
C TYR A 74 -3.46 21.28 24.53
N GLY A 75 -2.60 20.78 23.65
CA GLY A 75 -1.67 21.57 22.86
C GLY A 75 -2.43 22.57 22.00
N THR A 76 -2.19 23.85 22.26
CA THR A 76 -2.59 24.93 21.38
C THR A 76 -1.85 24.78 20.05
N MET A 77 -2.63 24.47 19.02
CA MET A 77 -2.32 24.62 17.60
C MET A 77 -1.63 25.97 17.37
N ARG A 78 -0.34 25.96 17.04
CA ARG A 78 0.33 27.15 16.50
C ARG A 78 -0.02 27.23 15.03
N THR A 79 -0.94 28.12 14.71
CA THR A 79 -1.18 28.58 13.35
C THR A 79 0.08 29.27 12.83
N SER A 80 0.71 28.65 11.84
CA SER A 80 1.76 29.23 11.01
C SER A 80 1.13 30.33 10.16
N ALA A 81 1.18 31.56 10.66
CA ALA A 81 0.92 32.73 9.85
C ALA A 81 2.14 32.97 8.96
N GLU A 82 1.97 32.74 7.66
CA GLU A 82 2.77 33.33 6.61
C GLU A 82 2.93 34.83 6.91
N SER A 83 4.17 35.28 7.13
CA SER A 83 4.50 36.70 7.17
C SER A 83 5.54 37.01 6.12
N GLY A 84 5.06 37.11 4.88
CA GLY A 84 5.62 38.05 3.92
C GLY A 84 5.34 39.46 4.45
N GLY A 85 6.37 40.13 4.95
CA GLY A 85 6.25 41.44 5.54
C GLY A 85 7.59 41.94 6.04
N SER A 86 8.39 42.46 5.12
CA SER A 86 9.54 43.31 5.40
C SER A 86 9.14 44.42 6.39
N ARG A 87 9.65 44.33 7.62
CA ARG A 87 9.82 45.47 8.50
C ARG A 87 11.27 45.51 8.94
N ASP A 88 11.96 46.53 8.43
CA ASP A 88 13.27 46.97 8.86
C ASP A 88 13.27 47.18 10.39
N GLU A 89 13.81 46.21 11.14
CA GLU A 89 14.37 46.47 12.45
C GLU A 89 15.86 46.81 12.27
N ALA A 90 16.21 48.04 12.66
CA ALA A 90 17.55 48.59 12.57
C ALA A 90 18.60 47.68 13.22
N GLU A 91 19.39 47.00 12.38
CA GLU A 91 20.52 46.19 12.79
C GLU A 91 21.68 47.08 13.27
N THR A 92 22.02 46.99 14.56
CA THR A 92 23.36 47.34 15.02
C THR A 92 24.36 46.26 14.56
N PRO A 93 25.41 46.58 13.77
CA PRO A 93 26.25 45.58 13.09
C PRO A 93 27.28 44.86 13.99
N LEU A 94 27.29 45.11 15.31
CA LEU A 94 28.34 44.63 16.22
C LEU A 94 27.96 43.39 17.06
N THR A 95 26.80 42.78 16.84
CA THR A 95 26.30 41.66 17.67
C THR A 95 26.22 40.31 16.95
N GLY A 96 26.43 40.25 15.62
CA GLY A 96 26.36 39.01 14.84
C GLY A 96 27.41 37.96 15.23
N TRP A 97 28.65 38.39 15.51
CA TRP A 97 29.72 37.50 15.95
C TRP A 97 29.50 37.01 17.39
N ARG A 98 29.06 37.89 18.31
CA ARG A 98 28.74 37.51 19.68
C ARG A 98 27.55 36.55 19.76
N ARG A 99 26.49 36.76 18.98
CA ARG A 99 25.37 35.81 18.84
C ARG A 99 25.83 34.48 18.26
N GLY A 100 26.63 34.51 17.18
CA GLY A 100 27.18 33.29 16.59
C GLY A 100 28.06 32.49 17.56
N VAL A 101 28.84 33.17 18.42
CA VAL A 101 29.67 32.53 19.45
C VAL A 101 28.82 32.00 20.61
N THR A 102 27.78 32.70 21.06
CA THR A 102 26.88 32.19 22.11
C THR A 102 26.06 31.00 21.62
N ASP A 103 25.59 31.02 20.38
CA ASP A 103 24.84 29.91 19.77
C ASP A 103 25.76 28.69 19.58
N ALA A 104 27.03 28.91 19.18
CA ALA A 104 28.02 27.85 19.08
C ALA A 104 28.40 27.25 20.44
N LEU A 105 28.53 28.08 21.48
CA LEU A 105 28.78 27.61 22.86
C LEU A 105 27.60 26.82 23.43
N GLN A 106 26.36 27.21 23.10
CA GLN A 106 25.16 26.47 23.48
C GLN A 106 25.04 25.13 22.71
N ALA A 107 25.50 25.07 21.46
CA ALA A 107 25.52 23.85 20.66
C ALA A 107 26.69 22.91 21.00
N ALA A 108 27.71 23.37 21.74
CA ALA A 108 28.93 22.61 22.01
C ALA A 108 28.68 21.23 22.66
N PRO A 109 27.81 21.07 23.68
CA PRO A 109 27.54 19.75 24.26
C PRO A 109 26.95 18.76 23.24
N CYS A 110 26.04 19.22 22.38
CA CYS A 110 25.42 18.39 21.35
C CYS A 110 26.42 17.97 20.27
N ILE A 111 27.29 18.89 19.86
CA ILE A 111 28.39 18.63 18.92
C ILE A 111 29.34 17.57 19.49
N VAL A 112 29.72 17.72 20.76
CA VAL A 112 30.60 16.74 21.44
C VAL A 112 29.94 15.36 21.46
N ILE A 113 28.64 15.27 21.78
CA ILE A 113 27.91 13.99 21.78
C ILE A 113 27.93 13.35 20.39
N ALA A 114 27.61 14.09 19.33
CA ALA A 114 27.61 13.57 17.96
C ALA A 114 28.99 13.10 17.48
N VAL A 115 30.04 13.87 17.79
CA VAL A 115 31.43 13.48 17.46
C VAL A 115 31.83 12.23 18.22
N VAL A 116 31.56 12.18 19.53
CA VAL A 116 31.92 11.04 20.37
C VAL A 116 31.22 9.75 19.92
N LEU A 117 29.95 9.84 19.53
CA LEU A 117 29.20 8.72 18.94
C LEU A 117 29.85 8.18 17.68
N ASN A 118 30.20 9.07 16.74
CA ASN A 118 30.88 8.68 15.51
C ASN A 118 32.25 8.06 15.78
N LEU A 119 33.06 8.64 16.68
CA LEU A 119 34.37 8.10 17.03
C LEU A 119 34.28 6.75 17.76
N MET A 120 33.25 6.55 18.58
CA MET A 120 33.00 5.29 19.27
C MET A 120 32.74 4.15 18.28
N ILE A 121 31.95 4.41 17.23
CA ILE A 121 31.59 3.43 16.19
C ILE A 121 32.74 3.26 15.18
N CYS A 122 33.53 4.31 14.95
CA CYS A 122 34.62 4.33 14.00
C CYS A 122 35.67 3.23 14.22
N VAL A 123 36.06 2.96 15.47
CA VAL A 123 37.12 1.99 15.77
C VAL A 123 36.69 0.56 15.43
N PRO A 124 35.61 -0.01 16.01
CA PRO A 124 35.22 -1.38 15.73
C PRO A 124 34.94 -1.58 14.23
N PHE A 125 34.08 -0.74 13.61
CA PHE A 125 33.69 -0.94 12.22
C PHE A 125 34.80 -0.62 11.22
N GLY A 126 35.67 0.35 11.51
CA GLY A 126 36.82 0.65 10.66
C GLY A 126 37.82 -0.50 10.60
N LEU A 127 37.98 -1.26 11.68
CA LEU A 127 38.82 -2.47 11.68
C LEU A 127 38.17 -3.64 10.92
N SER A 128 36.83 -3.73 10.98
CA SER A 128 36.05 -4.79 10.35
C SER A 128 35.98 -4.74 8.83
N PHE A 129 36.42 -3.64 8.19
CA PHE A 129 36.46 -3.54 6.73
C PHE A 129 37.36 -4.61 6.11
N PHE A 130 38.45 -4.95 6.78
CA PHE A 130 39.37 -5.98 6.33
C PHE A 130 39.19 -7.26 7.15
N PRO A 131 39.17 -8.42 6.49
CA PRO A 131 39.02 -9.69 7.17
C PRO A 131 40.14 -9.97 8.18
N VAL A 132 39.77 -10.57 9.32
CA VAL A 132 40.73 -10.91 10.39
C VAL A 132 41.61 -12.11 9.99
N GLU A 133 41.16 -12.93 9.05
CA GLU A 133 41.90 -14.06 8.49
C GLU A 133 43.08 -13.62 7.61
N TRP A 134 43.02 -12.40 7.06
CA TRP A 134 44.11 -11.88 6.24
C TRP A 134 45.23 -11.33 7.14
N ASN A 135 46.14 -12.23 7.54
CA ASN A 135 47.28 -11.90 8.39
C ASN A 135 48.44 -11.27 7.61
N ASP A 136 48.53 -11.51 6.30
CA ASP A 136 49.62 -11.05 5.42
C ASP A 136 49.38 -9.64 4.84
N MET A 137 48.47 -8.85 5.43
CA MET A 137 48.15 -7.51 4.94
C MET A 137 49.40 -6.60 5.02
N PRO A 138 49.78 -5.89 3.94
CA PRO A 138 51.02 -5.12 3.89
C PRO A 138 50.98 -3.84 4.74
N VAL A 139 49.80 -3.44 5.21
CA VAL A 139 49.57 -2.26 6.04
C VAL A 139 48.70 -2.61 7.25
N PRO A 140 48.74 -1.82 8.33
CA PRO A 140 47.89 -2.06 9.49
C PRO A 140 46.40 -2.00 9.12
N ARG A 141 45.59 -2.91 9.68
CA ARG A 141 44.11 -2.93 9.52
C ARG A 141 43.44 -1.61 9.92
N ALA A 142 44.13 -0.81 10.74
CA ALA A 142 43.71 0.53 11.11
C ALA A 142 43.56 1.50 9.92
N LEU A 143 44.02 1.14 8.71
CA LEU A 143 43.70 1.85 7.47
C LEU A 143 42.17 2.03 7.28
N GLY A 144 41.36 1.03 7.64
CA GLY A 144 39.91 1.12 7.48
C GLY A 144 39.27 2.18 8.39
N ILE A 145 39.92 2.55 9.49
CA ILE A 145 39.50 3.67 10.36
C ILE A 145 39.67 5.00 9.63
N GLN A 146 40.76 5.18 8.85
CA GLN A 146 40.92 6.36 8.00
C GLN A 146 39.83 6.42 6.92
N MET A 147 39.46 5.28 6.33
CA MET A 147 38.36 5.20 5.37
C MET A 147 37.03 5.62 6.02
N TYR A 148 36.71 5.10 7.20
CA TYR A 148 35.51 5.48 7.97
C TYR A 148 35.46 7.00 8.26
N LEU A 149 36.56 7.57 8.76
CA LEU A 149 36.64 9.00 9.07
C LEU A 149 36.51 9.87 7.82
N LEU A 150 37.15 9.47 6.71
CA LEU A 150 37.10 10.18 5.45
C LEU A 150 35.68 10.20 4.87
N THR A 151 35.01 9.05 4.78
CA THR A 151 33.66 8.98 4.22
C THR A 151 32.65 9.73 5.09
N THR A 152 32.78 9.62 6.42
CA THR A 152 31.90 10.34 7.37
C THR A 152 32.07 11.84 7.25
N THR A 153 33.32 12.31 7.09
CA THR A 153 33.63 13.73 6.88
C THR A 153 33.03 14.26 5.58
N ILE A 154 33.25 13.56 4.45
CA ILE A 154 32.69 13.93 3.15
C ILE A 154 31.16 13.97 3.22
N CYS A 155 30.56 12.94 3.82
CA CYS A 155 29.12 12.85 3.96
C CYS A 155 28.55 14.00 4.79
N GLN A 156 29.16 14.31 5.93
CA GLN A 156 28.70 15.41 6.77
C GLN A 156 28.77 16.76 6.03
N PHE A 157 29.82 17.04 5.25
CA PHE A 157 29.89 18.26 4.44
C PHE A 157 28.80 18.32 3.36
N VAL A 158 28.56 17.21 2.66
CA VAL A 158 27.55 17.15 1.60
C VAL A 158 26.14 17.35 2.16
N PHE A 159 25.81 16.70 3.28
CA PHE A 159 24.49 16.83 3.89
C PHE A 159 24.27 18.21 4.49
N VAL A 160 25.28 18.81 5.12
CA VAL A 160 25.21 20.21 5.54
C VAL A 160 24.91 21.13 4.36
N ALA A 161 25.42 20.85 3.16
CA ALA A 161 25.19 21.67 1.97
C ALA A 161 23.86 21.37 1.23
N ARG A 162 23.42 20.11 1.18
CA ARG A 162 22.34 19.65 0.29
C ARG A 162 21.15 19.00 0.96
N SER A 163 21.30 18.45 2.16
CA SER A 163 20.16 17.83 2.86
C SER A 163 19.14 18.89 3.25
N ASN A 164 17.88 18.48 3.23
CA ASN A 164 16.78 19.26 3.74
C ASN A 164 16.71 19.19 5.28
N PHE A 165 17.34 18.20 5.92
CA PHE A 165 17.56 18.20 7.37
C PHE A 165 18.72 19.15 7.74
N ASP A 166 18.48 20.01 8.71
CA ASP A 166 19.44 21.03 9.15
C ASP A 166 20.45 20.51 10.18
N GLY A 167 20.18 19.37 10.81
CA GLY A 167 20.98 18.71 11.84
C GLY A 167 21.17 17.21 11.58
N ALA A 168 21.09 16.78 10.31
CA ALA A 168 21.42 15.41 9.93
C ALA A 168 22.86 15.06 10.32
N ILE A 169 23.01 13.96 11.06
CA ILE A 169 24.30 13.37 11.37
C ILE A 169 24.51 12.18 10.46
N CYS A 170 25.64 12.23 9.77
CA CYS A 170 26.04 11.25 8.78
C CYS A 170 27.12 10.34 9.32
N GLN A 171 27.19 9.13 8.77
CA GLN A 171 28.28 8.20 9.03
C GLN A 171 28.45 7.20 7.88
N MET A 172 29.50 6.40 7.96
CA MET A 172 29.68 5.19 7.16
C MET A 172 28.46 4.25 7.29
N MET A 173 28.07 3.59 6.20
CA MET A 173 27.07 2.52 6.20
C MET A 173 27.65 1.23 6.80
N VAL A 174 27.48 1.04 8.10
CA VAL A 174 28.08 -0.08 8.85
C VAL A 174 27.52 -1.43 8.43
N GLU A 175 26.30 -1.44 7.94
CA GLU A 175 25.57 -2.61 7.44
C GLU A 175 26.16 -3.16 6.14
N ASN A 176 27.02 -2.39 5.46
CA ASN A 176 27.72 -2.81 4.24
C ASN A 176 29.01 -3.59 4.51
N VAL A 177 29.51 -3.61 5.74
CA VAL A 177 30.74 -4.32 6.11
C VAL A 177 30.73 -5.82 5.73
N PRO A 178 29.64 -6.59 5.89
CA PRO A 178 29.60 -7.98 5.43
C PRO A 178 29.85 -8.16 3.92
N PHE A 179 29.30 -7.25 3.10
CA PHE A 179 29.54 -7.27 1.66
C PHE A 179 30.98 -6.90 1.34
N MET A 180 31.56 -5.94 2.06
CA MET A 180 32.97 -5.58 1.95
C MET A 180 33.88 -6.76 2.29
N HIS A 181 33.56 -7.51 3.34
CA HIS A 181 34.28 -8.73 3.71
C HIS A 181 34.20 -9.79 2.60
N THR A 182 33.00 -9.96 2.03
CA THR A 182 32.77 -10.88 0.90
C THR A 182 33.60 -10.49 -0.33
N LEU A 183 33.64 -9.20 -0.67
CA LEU A 183 34.47 -8.67 -1.76
C LEU A 183 35.96 -8.93 -1.51
N SER A 184 36.44 -8.64 -0.29
CA SER A 184 37.84 -8.86 0.09
C SER A 184 38.23 -10.32 -0.02
N MET A 185 37.43 -11.23 0.57
CA MET A 185 37.72 -12.66 0.53
C MET A 185 37.70 -13.22 -0.89
N ALA A 186 36.72 -12.84 -1.71
CA ALA A 186 36.69 -13.28 -3.10
C ALA A 186 37.91 -12.82 -3.92
N ILE A 187 38.44 -11.62 -3.64
CA ILE A 187 39.65 -11.11 -4.30
C ILE A 187 40.90 -11.83 -3.77
N ILE A 188 40.99 -12.07 -2.45
CA ILE A 188 42.09 -12.79 -1.81
C ILE A 188 42.17 -14.23 -2.31
N GLU A 189 41.04 -14.93 -2.42
CA GLU A 189 40.97 -16.30 -2.92
C GLU A 189 41.43 -16.42 -4.38
N GLU A 190 41.11 -15.44 -5.22
CA GLU A 190 41.48 -15.44 -6.64
C GLU A 190 42.95 -15.08 -6.88
N LEU A 191 43.48 -14.07 -6.19
CA LEU A 191 44.85 -13.56 -6.43
C LEU A 191 45.92 -14.19 -5.53
N GLY A 192 45.50 -14.82 -4.42
CA GLY A 192 46.35 -15.33 -3.35
C GLY A 192 46.71 -14.25 -2.31
N PRO A 193 46.75 -14.59 -1.00
CA PRO A 193 46.82 -13.60 0.10
C PRO A 193 48.10 -12.76 0.14
N GLN A 194 49.19 -13.24 -0.48
CA GLN A 194 50.50 -12.58 -0.47
C GLN A 194 50.77 -11.75 -1.73
N ASN A 195 49.85 -11.74 -2.69
CA ASN A 195 50.03 -11.02 -3.94
C ASN A 195 49.92 -9.50 -3.71
N PRO A 196 50.90 -8.67 -4.12
CA PRO A 196 50.87 -7.22 -3.90
C PRO A 196 49.67 -6.53 -4.57
N SER A 197 49.07 -7.15 -5.58
CA SER A 197 47.86 -6.66 -6.25
C SER A 197 46.58 -6.73 -5.39
N VAL A 198 46.56 -7.50 -4.31
CA VAL A 198 45.34 -7.73 -3.51
C VAL A 198 44.81 -6.45 -2.87
N LEU A 199 45.65 -5.74 -2.10
CA LEU A 199 45.22 -4.54 -1.37
C LEU A 199 44.72 -3.43 -2.32
N PRO A 200 45.47 -3.02 -3.38
CA PRO A 200 44.98 -2.02 -4.31
C PRO A 200 43.68 -2.44 -5.00
N THR A 201 43.54 -3.73 -5.35
CA THR A 201 42.31 -4.24 -5.99
C THR A 201 41.11 -4.17 -5.05
N ILE A 202 41.27 -4.52 -3.77
CA ILE A 202 40.21 -4.39 -2.75
C ILE A 202 39.80 -2.93 -2.59
N LEU A 203 40.76 -2.03 -2.41
CA LEU A 203 40.51 -0.60 -2.20
C LEU A 203 39.81 0.06 -3.41
N VAL A 204 40.22 -0.29 -4.62
CA VAL A 204 39.56 0.16 -5.86
C VAL A 204 38.16 -0.43 -5.97
N THR A 205 37.96 -1.69 -5.60
CA THR A 205 36.63 -2.33 -5.64
C THR A 205 35.67 -1.67 -4.63
N TYR A 206 36.14 -1.35 -3.42
CA TYR A 206 35.39 -0.61 -2.40
C TYR A 206 34.99 0.77 -2.91
N ALA A 207 35.96 1.56 -3.37
CA ALA A 207 35.72 2.89 -3.95
C ALA A 207 34.75 2.82 -5.13
N PHE A 208 34.93 1.87 -6.05
CA PHE A 208 34.07 1.66 -7.20
C PHE A 208 32.64 1.32 -6.79
N SER A 209 32.45 0.43 -5.82
CA SER A 209 31.12 0.12 -5.28
C SER A 209 30.43 1.35 -4.67
N SER A 210 31.19 2.29 -4.09
CA SER A 210 30.62 3.53 -3.54
C SER A 210 30.19 4.49 -4.64
N VAL A 211 30.97 4.57 -5.72
CA VAL A 211 30.61 5.34 -6.92
C VAL A 211 29.35 4.76 -7.57
N VAL A 212 29.25 3.44 -7.72
CA VAL A 212 28.06 2.77 -8.29
C VAL A 212 26.82 3.04 -7.44
N CYS A 213 26.94 2.93 -6.11
CA CYS A 213 25.86 3.27 -5.18
C CYS A 213 25.42 4.73 -5.30
N GLY A 214 26.38 5.66 -5.31
CA GLY A 214 26.11 7.08 -5.45
C GLY A 214 25.47 7.45 -6.78
N ALA A 215 25.94 6.84 -7.88
CA ALA A 215 25.37 7.02 -9.20
C ALA A 215 23.91 6.55 -9.26
N LEU A 216 23.59 5.37 -8.70
CA LEU A 216 22.22 4.87 -8.65
C LEU A 216 21.30 5.83 -7.86
N PHE A 217 21.72 6.26 -6.67
CA PHE A 217 20.92 7.15 -5.84
C PHE A 217 20.69 8.50 -6.51
N PHE A 218 21.74 9.06 -7.13
CA PHE A 218 21.66 10.30 -7.87
C PHE A 218 20.67 10.18 -9.04
N VAL A 219 20.75 9.10 -9.82
CA VAL A 219 19.84 8.85 -10.95
C VAL A 219 18.39 8.70 -10.48
N LEU A 220 18.14 7.93 -9.42
CA LEU A 220 16.81 7.74 -8.86
C LEU A 220 16.21 9.05 -8.34
N GLY A 221 16.99 9.84 -7.60
CA GLY A 221 16.55 11.14 -7.10
C GLY A 221 16.33 12.16 -8.22
N HIS A 222 17.27 12.25 -9.16
CA HIS A 222 17.21 13.22 -10.26
C HIS A 222 16.01 13.00 -11.19
N TRP A 223 15.65 11.74 -11.47
CA TRP A 223 14.48 11.39 -12.27
C TRP A 223 13.19 11.22 -11.46
N LYS A 224 13.19 11.58 -10.17
CA LYS A 224 12.04 11.49 -9.26
C LYS A 224 11.45 10.07 -9.16
N LEU A 225 12.31 9.06 -9.22
CA LEU A 225 11.98 7.65 -9.08
C LEU A 225 12.11 7.14 -7.64
N GLY A 226 12.19 8.03 -6.65
CA GLY A 226 12.31 7.68 -5.23
C GLY A 226 11.16 6.81 -4.70
N ASN A 227 9.99 6.85 -5.35
CA ASN A 227 8.85 6.00 -4.98
C ASN A 227 9.11 4.51 -5.18
N ILE A 228 10.03 4.11 -6.07
CA ILE A 228 10.44 2.71 -6.26
C ILE A 228 10.97 2.12 -4.96
N VAL A 229 11.58 2.96 -4.13
CA VAL A 229 12.23 2.55 -2.89
C VAL A 229 11.20 2.09 -1.82
N TYR A 230 9.92 2.43 -1.99
CA TYR A 230 8.83 1.92 -1.16
C TYR A 230 8.26 0.56 -1.61
N LEU A 231 8.73 0.02 -2.73
CA LEU A 231 8.28 -1.29 -3.22
C LEU A 231 8.96 -2.46 -2.50
N PHE A 232 9.97 -2.21 -1.66
CA PHE A 232 10.64 -3.25 -0.89
C PHE A 232 9.74 -3.75 0.25
N PRO A 233 9.35 -5.04 0.26
CA PRO A 233 8.58 -5.61 1.35
C PRO A 233 9.33 -5.54 2.70
N LYS A 234 8.61 -5.14 3.75
CA LYS A 234 9.16 -4.97 5.11
C LYS A 234 9.88 -6.23 5.59
N HIS A 235 9.30 -7.41 5.38
CA HIS A 235 9.88 -8.68 5.86
C HIS A 235 11.23 -9.03 5.20
N ILE A 236 11.53 -8.57 3.98
CA ILE A 236 12.87 -8.76 3.38
C ILE A 236 13.90 -7.90 4.11
N ILE A 237 13.57 -6.63 4.34
CA ILE A 237 14.43 -5.66 5.03
C ILE A 237 14.76 -6.22 6.41
N VAL A 238 13.74 -6.65 7.15
CA VAL A 238 13.87 -7.25 8.48
C VAL A 238 14.74 -8.52 8.44
N GLY A 239 14.51 -9.43 7.48
CA GLY A 239 15.34 -10.62 7.29
C GLY A 239 16.81 -10.29 7.04
N ALA A 240 17.08 -9.27 6.22
CA ALA A 240 18.42 -8.79 5.94
C ALA A 240 19.10 -8.17 7.18
N ILE A 241 18.37 -7.35 7.93
CA ILE A 241 18.83 -6.79 9.22
C ILE A 241 19.20 -7.91 10.20
N GLY A 242 18.41 -8.98 10.27
CA GLY A 242 18.72 -10.14 11.11
C GLY A 242 20.02 -10.85 10.71
N GLY A 243 20.23 -11.07 9.40
CA GLY A 243 21.48 -11.65 8.88
C GLY A 243 22.70 -10.76 9.15
N ILE A 244 22.55 -9.44 9.02
CA ILE A 244 23.60 -8.47 9.35
C ILE A 244 23.86 -8.44 10.86
N GLY A 245 22.83 -8.50 11.70
CA GLY A 245 22.98 -8.59 13.15
C GLY A 245 23.82 -9.79 13.59
N ALA A 246 23.58 -10.96 12.98
CA ALA A 246 24.38 -12.16 13.22
C ALA A 246 25.85 -11.99 12.78
N PHE A 247 26.10 -11.37 11.62
CA PHE A 247 27.45 -11.05 11.16
C PHE A 247 28.16 -10.07 12.09
N VAL A 248 27.49 -8.99 12.50
CA VAL A 248 28.04 -7.97 13.41
C VAL A 248 28.36 -8.59 14.77
N LEU A 249 27.53 -9.53 15.25
CA LEU A 249 27.78 -10.28 16.47
C LEU A 249 29.03 -11.17 16.35
N GLN A 250 29.18 -11.91 15.25
CA GLN A 250 30.38 -12.69 14.95
C GLN A 250 31.61 -11.77 14.92
N ASN A 251 31.54 -10.67 14.18
CA ASN A 251 32.66 -9.75 14.05
C ASN A 251 32.99 -9.04 15.38
N GLY A 252 32.02 -8.86 16.27
CA GLY A 252 32.26 -8.40 17.63
C GLY A 252 33.10 -9.36 18.46
N ILE A 253 32.93 -10.67 18.27
CA ILE A 253 33.78 -11.69 18.87
C ILE A 253 35.19 -11.65 18.25
N GLU A 254 35.29 -11.51 16.92
CA GLU A 254 36.57 -11.40 16.21
C GLU A 254 37.34 -10.15 16.63
N ASN A 255 36.67 -9.00 16.80
CA ASN A 255 37.27 -7.76 17.27
C ASN A 255 37.71 -7.85 18.75
N ALA A 256 36.95 -8.57 19.58
CA ALA A 256 37.33 -8.80 20.97
C ALA A 256 38.59 -9.69 21.09
N THR A 257 38.64 -10.75 20.29
CA THR A 257 39.66 -11.82 20.41
C THR A 257 40.88 -11.59 19.51
N GLY A 258 40.72 -10.85 18.42
CA GLY A 258 41.70 -10.75 17.33
C GLY A 258 41.88 -12.03 16.51
N ARG A 259 40.98 -13.01 16.66
CA ARG A 259 40.99 -14.26 15.88
C ARG A 259 39.72 -14.36 15.05
N ALA A 260 39.83 -14.92 13.85
CA ALA A 260 38.68 -15.19 13.01
C ALA A 260 37.77 -16.24 13.65
N PHE A 261 36.46 -16.05 13.53
CA PHE A 261 35.46 -16.96 14.08
C PHE A 261 34.60 -17.52 12.94
N VAL A 262 34.39 -18.83 12.95
CA VAL A 262 33.49 -19.49 12.00
C VAL A 262 32.45 -20.25 12.79
N TRP A 263 31.20 -20.24 12.31
CA TRP A 263 30.06 -20.96 12.88
C TRP A 263 30.17 -22.49 12.70
N THR A 264 31.28 -23.08 13.12
CA THR A 264 31.55 -24.52 13.18
C THR A 264 31.75 -24.97 14.62
N TRP A 265 31.60 -26.26 14.87
CA TRP A 265 31.82 -26.80 16.23
C TRP A 265 33.26 -26.59 16.72
N ASP A 266 34.24 -26.61 15.82
CA ASP A 266 35.64 -26.35 16.16
C ASP A 266 35.89 -24.86 16.42
N GLY A 267 35.23 -23.95 15.68
CA GLY A 267 35.27 -22.51 15.98
C GLY A 267 34.68 -22.19 17.36
N VAL A 268 33.56 -22.82 17.72
CA VAL A 268 32.94 -22.65 19.05
C VAL A 268 33.86 -23.18 20.16
N LYS A 269 34.51 -24.33 19.96
CA LYS A 269 35.51 -24.84 20.93
C LYS A 269 36.68 -23.88 21.09
N GLY A 270 37.18 -23.30 20.01
CA GLY A 270 38.30 -22.34 20.02
C GLY A 270 38.00 -21.07 20.84
N LEU A 271 36.73 -20.70 21.04
CA LEU A 271 36.36 -19.59 21.94
C LEU A 271 36.61 -19.92 23.42
N PHE A 272 36.70 -21.19 23.79
CA PHE A 272 36.97 -21.62 25.17
C PHE A 272 38.46 -21.87 25.45
N ASP A 273 39.35 -21.56 24.49
CA ASP A 273 40.79 -21.59 24.70
C ASP A 273 41.20 -20.58 25.78
N ALA A 274 42.15 -20.96 26.65
CA ALA A 274 42.57 -20.16 27.80
C ALA A 274 43.07 -18.76 27.43
N ASP A 275 43.68 -18.61 26.24
CA ASP A 275 44.24 -17.35 25.75
C ASP A 275 43.16 -16.37 25.25
N VAL A 276 41.97 -16.87 24.93
CA VAL A 276 40.93 -16.12 24.19
C VAL A 276 39.66 -15.94 25.00
N VAL A 277 39.33 -16.89 25.86
CA VAL A 277 38.06 -16.94 26.60
C VAL A 277 37.75 -15.63 27.33
N TRP A 278 38.74 -15.05 28.02
CA TRP A 278 38.54 -13.84 28.79
C TRP A 278 38.41 -12.56 27.93
N LEU A 279 38.93 -12.56 26.70
CA LEU A 279 38.84 -11.41 25.79
C LEU A 279 37.40 -11.20 25.30
N TRP A 280 36.73 -12.26 24.87
CA TRP A 280 35.33 -12.17 24.42
C TRP A 280 34.34 -12.18 25.59
N VAL A 281 34.60 -12.94 26.67
CA VAL A 281 33.69 -12.98 27.83
C VAL A 281 33.58 -11.61 28.49
N THR A 282 34.68 -10.87 28.64
CA THR A 282 34.61 -9.51 29.19
C THR A 282 33.80 -8.57 28.29
N SER A 283 33.98 -8.65 26.97
CA SER A 283 33.19 -7.90 25.99
C SER A 283 31.69 -8.24 26.08
N ALA A 284 31.36 -9.54 26.15
CA ALA A 284 30.00 -10.03 26.26
C ALA A 284 29.35 -9.65 27.61
N LEU A 285 30.10 -9.69 28.72
CA LEU A 285 29.61 -9.24 30.02
C LEU A 285 29.33 -7.74 30.04
N LEU A 286 30.19 -6.92 29.43
CA LEU A 286 29.95 -5.48 29.29
C LEU A 286 28.72 -5.22 28.41
N ALA A 287 28.57 -5.94 27.30
CA ALA A 287 27.41 -5.85 26.42
C ALA A 287 26.11 -6.26 27.15
N LEU A 288 26.15 -7.35 27.92
CA LEU A 288 25.03 -7.77 28.76
C LEU A 288 24.71 -6.72 29.85
N THR A 289 25.74 -6.13 30.44
CA THR A 289 25.60 -5.09 31.47
C THR A 289 24.88 -3.87 30.90
N VAL A 290 25.32 -3.34 29.75
CA VAL A 290 24.61 -2.22 29.12
C VAL A 290 23.18 -2.62 28.78
N SER A 291 22.95 -3.77 28.12
CA SER A 291 21.60 -4.24 27.77
C SER A 291 20.65 -4.40 28.98
N LEU A 292 21.16 -4.80 30.15
CA LEU A 292 20.36 -4.87 31.38
C LEU A 292 20.15 -3.51 32.04
N LEU A 293 21.17 -2.64 32.04
CA LEU A 293 21.08 -1.31 32.64
C LEU A 293 20.18 -0.38 31.83
N THR A 294 20.18 -0.48 30.50
CA THR A 294 19.29 0.32 29.64
C THR A 294 17.81 -0.01 29.86
N ARG A 295 17.48 -1.20 30.39
CA ARG A 295 16.10 -1.52 30.82
C ARG A 295 15.66 -0.75 32.07
N ARG A 296 16.59 -0.30 32.91
CA ARG A 296 16.31 0.46 34.13
C ARG A 296 16.55 1.96 33.98
N ILE A 297 17.49 2.35 33.12
CA ILE A 297 17.93 3.72 32.93
C ILE A 297 17.36 4.21 31.59
N ALA A 298 16.29 5.01 31.66
CA ALA A 298 15.57 5.50 30.48
C ALA A 298 16.26 6.68 29.75
N THR A 299 17.44 7.12 30.19
CA THR A 299 18.10 8.29 29.58
C THR A 299 18.76 7.91 28.24
N PRO A 300 18.44 8.59 27.12
CA PRO A 300 19.00 8.28 25.79
C PRO A 300 20.53 8.40 25.69
N LEU A 301 21.16 9.17 26.59
CA LEU A 301 22.61 9.37 26.64
C LEU A 301 23.34 8.25 27.39
N PHE A 302 22.63 7.32 28.03
CA PHE A 302 23.27 6.28 28.83
C PHE A 302 24.17 5.33 28.02
N PRO A 303 23.71 4.69 26.92
CA PRO A 303 24.57 3.76 26.17
C PRO A 303 25.84 4.43 25.61
N PRO A 304 25.77 5.61 24.96
CA PRO A 304 26.97 6.30 24.48
C PRO A 304 27.97 6.61 25.59
N LEU A 305 27.51 7.13 26.73
CA LEU A 305 28.36 7.44 27.87
C LEU A 305 28.95 6.17 28.50
N PHE A 306 28.19 5.08 28.53
CA PHE A 306 28.68 3.78 29.00
C PHE A 306 29.87 3.32 28.17
N PHE A 307 29.77 3.31 26.84
CA PHE A 307 30.86 2.88 25.97
C PHE A 307 32.10 3.77 26.09
N VAL A 308 31.92 5.09 26.16
CA VAL A 308 33.02 6.05 26.33
C VAL A 308 33.70 5.92 27.69
N SER A 309 32.97 5.43 28.70
CA SER A 309 33.54 5.15 30.02
C SER A 309 34.39 3.87 30.08
N ILE A 310 34.29 2.98 29.08
CA ILE A 310 35.03 1.70 29.10
C ILE A 310 36.55 1.91 29.11
N PRO A 311 37.17 2.69 28.19
CA PRO A 311 38.62 2.89 28.21
C PRO A 311 39.18 3.43 29.53
N PRO A 312 38.68 4.54 30.12
CA PRO A 312 39.22 5.04 31.38
C PRO A 312 39.02 4.06 32.54
N LEU A 313 37.87 3.38 32.61
CA LEU A 313 37.63 2.35 33.63
C LEU A 313 38.58 1.16 33.47
N PHE A 314 38.91 0.78 32.23
CA PHE A 314 39.88 -0.28 31.96
C PHE A 314 41.29 0.09 32.46
N TYR A 315 41.75 1.33 32.21
CA TYR A 315 43.03 1.82 32.74
C TYR A 315 43.05 1.87 34.27
N VAL A 316 41.95 2.28 34.91
CA VAL A 316 41.83 2.24 36.39
C VAL A 316 41.93 0.81 36.91
N MET A 317 41.27 -0.15 36.24
CA MET A 317 41.35 -1.56 36.62
C MET A 317 42.77 -2.13 36.46
N LEU A 318 43.48 -1.79 35.38
CA LEU A 318 44.88 -2.18 35.21
C LEU A 318 45.77 -1.66 36.36
N LEU A 319 45.55 -0.41 36.77
CA LEU A 319 46.27 0.19 37.89
C LEU A 319 45.94 -0.48 39.23
N LEU A 320 44.68 -0.86 39.47
CA LEU A 320 44.26 -1.57 40.69
C LEU A 320 44.85 -3.00 40.77
N VAL A 321 44.96 -3.69 39.64
CA VAL A 321 45.52 -5.06 39.56
C VAL A 321 47.06 -5.03 39.46
N GLY A 322 47.67 -3.87 39.22
CA GLY A 322 49.12 -3.72 39.09
C GLY A 322 49.68 -4.25 37.77
N ILE A 323 48.86 -4.38 36.72
CA ILE A 323 49.27 -4.85 35.39
C ILE A 323 49.65 -3.65 34.54
N SER A 324 50.84 -3.69 33.92
CA SER A 324 51.25 -2.63 33.00
C SER A 324 50.42 -2.67 31.70
N PRO A 325 50.12 -1.52 31.06
CA PRO A 325 49.43 -1.50 29.77
C PRO A 325 50.13 -2.31 28.67
N GLU A 326 51.45 -2.48 28.78
CA GLU A 326 52.24 -3.20 27.78
C GLU A 326 52.10 -4.70 27.96
N THR A 327 52.12 -5.19 29.21
CA THR A 327 51.78 -6.58 29.53
C THR A 327 50.36 -6.91 29.09
N ALA A 328 49.40 -5.99 29.30
CA ALA A 328 48.03 -6.17 28.81
C ALA A 328 47.98 -6.26 27.27
N ARG A 329 48.81 -5.48 26.55
CA ARG A 329 48.92 -5.59 25.08
C ARG A 329 49.51 -6.92 24.64
N GLU A 330 50.54 -7.43 25.30
CA GLU A 330 51.14 -8.75 25.01
C GLU A 330 50.12 -9.89 25.14
N HIS A 331 49.15 -9.75 26.05
CA HIS A 331 48.04 -10.70 26.23
C HIS A 331 46.81 -10.39 25.35
N GLY A 332 46.93 -9.48 24.38
CA GLY A 332 45.88 -9.19 23.40
C GLY A 332 44.75 -8.26 23.86
N TRP A 333 44.86 -7.60 25.01
CA TRP A 333 43.80 -6.69 25.52
C TRP A 333 43.75 -5.35 24.78
N PHE A 334 44.82 -4.96 24.11
CA PHE A 334 44.91 -3.75 23.29
C PHE A 334 45.14 -4.10 21.83
N PHE A 335 44.77 -3.19 20.92
CA PHE A 335 45.24 -3.26 19.55
C PHE A 335 46.75 -3.05 19.47
N ASP A 336 47.38 -3.67 18.48
CA ASP A 336 48.80 -3.50 18.26
C ASP A 336 49.11 -2.04 17.91
N ARG A 337 50.29 -1.57 18.32
CA ARG A 337 50.75 -0.23 17.95
C ARG A 337 50.95 -0.21 16.44
N ALA A 338 50.09 0.50 15.73
CA ALA A 338 50.34 0.81 14.34
C ALA A 338 51.66 1.60 14.27
N PRO A 339 52.55 1.32 13.30
CA PRO A 339 53.64 2.26 12.97
C PRO A 339 53.04 3.64 12.71
N HIS A 340 53.80 4.72 12.91
CA HIS A 340 53.31 6.07 12.60
C HIS A 340 52.94 6.16 11.10
N VAL A 341 51.65 5.98 10.81
CA VAL A 341 51.10 6.05 9.45
C VAL A 341 50.68 7.50 9.20
N ALA A 342 51.15 8.08 8.10
CA ALA A 342 50.76 9.42 7.71
C ALA A 342 49.27 9.48 7.32
N PHE A 343 48.62 10.64 7.45
CA PHE A 343 47.20 10.79 7.10
C PHE A 343 46.92 10.46 5.62
N TYR A 344 47.91 10.67 4.75
CA TYR A 344 47.80 10.46 3.30
C TYR A 344 48.14 9.02 2.87
N ALA A 345 48.53 8.14 3.79
CA ALA A 345 48.92 6.76 3.47
C ALA A 345 47.80 5.98 2.78
N LEU A 346 46.54 6.35 2.99
CA LEU A 346 45.39 5.80 2.27
C LEU A 346 45.58 5.90 0.76
N TRP A 347 45.96 7.06 0.24
CA TRP A 347 46.12 7.29 -1.19
C TRP A 347 47.39 6.64 -1.75
N GLU A 348 48.41 6.41 -0.92
CA GLU A 348 49.61 5.67 -1.34
C GLU A 348 49.32 4.21 -1.67
N GLN A 349 48.25 3.63 -1.10
CA GLN A 349 47.83 2.26 -1.40
C GLN A 349 47.05 2.14 -2.72
N TYR A 350 46.63 3.25 -3.34
CA TYR A 350 45.96 3.27 -4.63
C TYR A 350 46.97 3.23 -5.79
N ASP A 351 47.65 2.10 -5.94
CA ASP A 351 48.51 1.86 -7.11
C ASP A 351 47.71 1.21 -8.25
N PHE A 352 47.24 2.04 -9.18
CA PHE A 352 46.47 1.60 -10.34
C PHE A 352 47.23 0.66 -11.29
N SER A 353 48.56 0.60 -11.20
CA SER A 353 49.38 -0.33 -12.01
C SER A 353 49.32 -1.76 -11.48
N LEU A 354 49.13 -1.93 -10.16
CA LEU A 354 49.01 -3.23 -9.51
C LEU A 354 47.58 -3.76 -9.47
N VAL A 355 46.57 -2.94 -9.79
CA VAL A 355 45.16 -3.33 -9.74
C VAL A 355 44.87 -4.45 -10.75
N ALA A 356 44.33 -5.55 -10.24
CA ALA A 356 43.89 -6.68 -11.06
C ALA A 356 42.50 -6.40 -11.66
N TRP A 357 42.46 -5.57 -12.71
CA TRP A 357 41.22 -5.15 -13.38
C TRP A 357 40.33 -6.29 -13.88
N HIS A 358 40.91 -7.47 -14.14
CA HIS A 358 40.16 -8.66 -14.57
C HIS A 358 39.34 -9.31 -13.44
N VAL A 359 39.64 -9.01 -12.17
CA VAL A 359 38.93 -9.57 -11.00
C VAL A 359 37.70 -8.73 -10.65
N ILE A 360 37.75 -7.41 -10.82
CA ILE A 360 36.66 -6.49 -10.43
C ILE A 360 35.32 -6.86 -11.11
N PRO A 361 35.24 -7.15 -12.42
CA PRO A 361 33.99 -7.57 -13.06
C PRO A 361 33.40 -8.87 -12.49
N LYS A 362 34.23 -9.78 -11.95
CA LYS A 362 33.74 -11.01 -11.30
C LYS A 362 32.96 -10.70 -10.03
N GLN A 363 33.23 -9.56 -9.39
CA GLN A 363 32.57 -9.10 -8.17
C GLN A 363 31.25 -8.35 -8.43
N PHE A 364 30.82 -8.25 -9.69
CA PHE A 364 29.64 -7.48 -10.08
C PHE A 364 28.38 -7.86 -9.28
N GLY A 365 28.15 -9.16 -9.05
CA GLY A 365 26.99 -9.62 -8.27
C GLY A 365 26.96 -9.06 -6.85
N THR A 366 28.10 -9.08 -6.15
CA THR A 366 28.24 -8.52 -4.79
C THR A 366 28.07 -7.01 -4.80
N ILE A 367 28.62 -6.30 -5.79
CA ILE A 367 28.50 -4.84 -5.92
C ILE A 367 27.04 -4.43 -6.14
N VAL A 368 26.30 -5.15 -6.98
CA VAL A 368 24.87 -4.91 -7.21
C VAL A 368 24.08 -5.20 -5.94
N GLY A 369 24.33 -6.32 -5.28
CA GLY A 369 23.67 -6.68 -4.01
C GLY A 369 23.88 -5.63 -2.93
N LEU A 370 25.14 -5.21 -2.73
CA LEU A 370 25.54 -4.12 -1.84
C LEU A 370 24.83 -2.80 -2.18
N THR A 371 24.73 -2.45 -3.46
CA THR A 371 24.10 -1.20 -3.92
C THR A 371 22.59 -1.21 -3.68
N LEU A 372 21.92 -2.30 -4.02
CA LEU A 372 20.47 -2.47 -3.77
C LEU A 372 20.16 -2.49 -2.28
N PHE A 373 21.00 -3.17 -1.49
CA PHE A 373 20.87 -3.17 -0.05
C PHE A 373 21.06 -1.76 0.53
N SER A 374 22.08 -1.03 0.08
CA SER A 374 22.33 0.35 0.49
C SER A 374 21.13 1.26 0.23
N LEU A 375 20.41 1.04 -0.88
CA LEU A 375 19.20 1.80 -1.22
C LEU A 375 18.11 1.69 -0.15
N MET A 376 18.04 0.56 0.57
CA MET A 376 17.03 0.33 1.60
C MET A 376 17.23 1.21 2.84
N HIS A 377 18.40 1.82 3.05
CA HIS A 377 18.61 2.72 4.18
C HIS A 377 17.86 4.05 4.03
N VAL A 378 17.65 4.51 2.79
CA VAL A 378 16.95 5.77 2.47
C VAL A 378 15.49 5.76 3.00
N PRO A 379 14.62 4.80 2.66
CA PRO A 379 13.21 4.77 3.09
C PRO A 379 13.05 4.42 4.58
N ILE A 380 14.10 3.88 5.21
CA ILE A 380 14.09 3.58 6.65
C ILE A 380 14.46 4.85 7.43
N ASN A 381 15.58 5.49 7.09
CA ASN A 381 16.16 6.55 7.91
C ASN A 381 15.46 7.90 7.69
N ILE A 382 15.11 8.26 6.45
CA ILE A 382 14.55 9.57 6.14
C ILE A 382 13.14 9.74 6.74
N PRO A 383 12.17 8.84 6.51
CA PRO A 383 10.85 8.97 7.13
C PRO A 383 10.91 8.88 8.65
N SER A 384 11.76 8.01 9.21
CA SER A 384 11.92 7.90 10.67
C SER A 384 12.45 9.20 11.30
N LEU A 385 13.43 9.85 10.64
CA LEU A 385 13.93 11.14 11.07
C LEU A 385 12.91 12.26 10.85
N SER A 386 12.19 12.25 9.73
CA SER A 386 11.10 13.19 9.43
C SER A 386 10.02 13.17 10.53
N LEU A 387 9.60 11.97 10.95
CA LEU A 387 8.64 11.79 12.06
C LEU A 387 9.18 12.28 13.40
N THR A 388 10.47 12.07 13.68
CA THR A 388 11.08 12.50 14.96
C THR A 388 11.33 14.01 15.01
N THR A 389 11.58 14.63 13.86
CA THR A 389 11.89 16.07 13.74
C THR A 389 10.68 16.93 13.38
N ASP A 390 9.52 16.31 13.13
CA ASP A 390 8.29 16.96 12.64
C ASP A 390 8.54 17.81 11.38
N LYS A 391 9.42 17.30 10.51
CA LYS A 391 9.86 17.98 9.29
C LYS A 391 9.65 17.09 8.08
N GLU A 392 8.70 17.44 7.24
CA GLU A 392 8.49 16.78 5.95
C GLU A 392 9.66 17.05 5.00
N VAL A 393 10.18 15.99 4.39
CA VAL A 393 11.35 16.04 3.50
C VAL A 393 11.07 15.24 2.24
N ASP A 394 11.37 15.81 1.07
CA ASP A 394 11.32 15.10 -0.20
C ASP A 394 12.47 14.08 -0.29
N ILE A 395 12.11 12.81 -0.48
CA ILE A 395 13.04 11.69 -0.60
C ILE A 395 13.91 11.82 -1.84
N ASN A 396 13.40 12.42 -2.92
CA ASN A 396 14.17 12.59 -4.15
C ASN A 396 15.35 13.53 -3.94
N ASP A 397 15.15 14.62 -3.19
CA ASP A 397 16.22 15.56 -2.84
C ASP A 397 17.27 14.90 -1.94
N GLU A 398 16.83 14.11 -0.96
CA GLU A 398 17.73 13.34 -0.11
C GLU A 398 18.48 12.26 -0.92
N LEU A 399 17.81 11.57 -1.85
CA LEU A 399 18.47 10.62 -2.76
C LEU A 399 19.56 11.29 -3.58
N VAL A 400 19.34 12.52 -4.07
CA VAL A 400 20.38 13.30 -4.74
C VAL A 400 21.53 13.63 -3.78
N ALA A 401 21.25 14.05 -2.55
CA ALA A 401 22.28 14.34 -1.54
C ALA A 401 23.11 13.10 -1.18
N HIS A 402 22.45 11.97 -0.91
CA HIS A 402 23.07 10.67 -0.70
C HIS A 402 23.89 10.23 -1.92
N GLY A 403 23.38 10.45 -3.13
CA GLY A 403 24.07 10.13 -4.38
C GLY A 403 25.38 10.89 -4.54
N ILE A 404 25.35 12.22 -4.39
CA ILE A 404 26.54 13.07 -4.41
C ILE A 404 27.54 12.64 -3.34
N SER A 405 27.05 12.37 -2.12
CA SER A 405 27.89 11.99 -0.98
C SER A 405 28.63 10.67 -1.20
N ASN A 406 27.95 9.64 -1.70
CA ASN A 406 28.54 8.33 -1.97
C ASN A 406 29.49 8.36 -3.18
N THR A 407 29.15 9.13 -4.23
CA THR A 407 30.04 9.32 -5.37
C THR A 407 31.32 10.05 -4.97
N LEU A 408 31.23 11.15 -4.21
CA LEU A 408 32.41 11.85 -3.70
C LEU A 408 33.24 10.99 -2.74
N GLY A 409 32.59 10.25 -1.84
CA GLY A 409 33.24 9.30 -0.95
C GLY A 409 34.07 8.25 -1.71
N GLY A 410 33.48 7.66 -2.76
CA GLY A 410 34.16 6.70 -3.62
C GLY A 410 35.31 7.32 -4.43
N LEU A 411 35.11 8.49 -5.03
CA LEU A 411 36.17 9.20 -5.78
C LEU A 411 37.37 9.59 -4.89
N CYS A 412 37.14 9.84 -3.60
CA CYS A 412 38.21 10.09 -2.63
C CYS A 412 38.88 8.81 -2.10
N GLY A 413 38.51 7.63 -2.57
CA GLY A 413 39.09 6.35 -2.12
C GLY A 413 38.48 5.83 -0.82
N SER A 414 37.19 6.08 -0.60
CA SER A 414 36.47 5.58 0.57
C SER A 414 35.20 4.80 0.19
N VAL A 415 34.41 4.47 1.21
CA VAL A 415 33.28 3.53 1.20
C VAL A 415 31.94 4.25 1.39
N GLN A 416 30.83 3.52 1.26
CA GLN A 416 29.47 4.10 1.23
C GLN A 416 29.08 4.75 2.55
N ASN A 417 28.34 5.84 2.47
CA ASN A 417 27.86 6.60 3.62
C ASN A 417 26.37 6.89 3.53
N TYR A 418 25.79 7.25 4.66
CA TYR A 418 24.38 7.57 4.77
C TYR A 418 24.08 8.47 5.97
N LEU A 419 22.90 9.09 5.93
CA LEU A 419 22.25 9.71 7.09
C LEU A 419 21.82 8.62 8.06
N CYS A 420 22.33 8.67 9.29
CA CYS A 420 21.94 7.71 10.30
C CYS A 420 20.85 8.30 11.20
N TYR A 421 19.69 7.64 11.22
CA TYR A 421 18.54 8.05 12.02
C TYR A 421 18.87 8.07 13.52
N SER A 422 19.47 7.02 14.08
CA SER A 422 19.67 6.91 15.54
C SER A 422 20.56 8.02 16.09
N THR A 423 21.70 8.29 15.44
CA THR A 423 22.62 9.36 15.82
C THR A 423 22.01 10.74 15.59
N SER A 424 21.31 10.94 14.47
CA SER A 424 20.62 12.22 14.17
C SER A 424 19.51 12.50 15.18
N ALA A 425 18.67 11.51 15.49
CA ALA A 425 17.58 11.63 16.45
C ALA A 425 18.11 11.94 17.85
N LEU A 426 19.19 11.29 18.29
CA LEU A 426 19.82 11.60 19.57
C LEU A 426 20.41 13.02 19.58
N TYR A 427 21.04 13.43 18.48
CA TYR A 427 21.56 14.79 18.32
C TYR A 427 20.44 15.84 18.44
N TYR A 428 19.32 15.67 17.73
CA TYR A 428 18.15 16.54 17.84
C TYR A 428 17.53 16.52 19.25
N LYS A 429 17.41 15.34 19.88
CA LYS A 429 16.89 15.21 21.26
C LYS A 429 17.74 15.94 22.30
N CYS A 430 19.04 16.12 22.04
CA CYS A 430 19.93 16.89 22.91
C CYS A 430 19.78 18.42 22.72
N GLY A 431 18.95 18.88 21.77
CA GLY A 431 18.86 20.27 21.37
C GLY A 431 19.85 20.65 20.26
N GLY A 432 20.46 19.65 19.61
CA GLY A 432 21.26 19.84 18.41
C GLY A 432 20.39 20.22 17.21
N GLY A 433 20.87 21.14 16.39
CA GLY A 433 20.18 21.62 15.20
C GLY A 433 20.99 22.66 14.45
N GLY A 434 20.53 23.02 13.25
CA GLY A 434 21.14 24.06 12.42
C GLY A 434 22.40 23.65 11.65
N ARG A 435 22.53 24.12 10.41
CA ARG A 435 23.61 23.73 9.49
C ARG A 435 25.02 24.05 9.99
N ARG A 436 25.17 25.08 10.84
CA ARG A 436 26.45 25.53 11.39
C ARG A 436 27.07 24.51 12.34
N SER A 437 26.27 23.88 13.19
CA SER A 437 26.75 22.87 14.12
C SER A 437 27.15 21.59 13.37
N GLY A 438 26.39 21.19 12.35
CA GLY A 438 26.78 20.12 11.42
C GLY A 438 28.11 20.39 10.70
N PHE A 439 28.37 21.64 10.29
CA PHE A 439 29.65 22.03 9.71
C PHE A 439 30.81 21.91 10.72
N VAL A 440 30.60 22.30 11.97
CA VAL A 440 31.61 22.12 13.03
C VAL A 440 31.88 20.63 13.28
N ILE A 441 30.84 19.79 13.30
CA ILE A 441 31.01 18.32 13.39
C ILE A 441 31.89 17.81 12.24
N ALA A 442 31.65 18.25 11.00
CA ALA A 442 32.47 17.88 9.85
C ALA A 442 33.95 18.29 10.02
N LEU A 443 34.20 19.51 10.52
CA LEU A 443 35.57 19.98 10.80
C LEU A 443 36.26 19.16 11.90
N VAL A 444 35.54 18.77 12.94
CA VAL A 444 36.09 17.93 14.02
C VAL A 444 36.39 16.52 13.51
N MET A 445 35.49 15.93 12.71
CA MET A 445 35.75 14.63 12.07
C MET A 445 36.95 14.70 11.12
N LEU A 446 37.08 15.78 10.35
CA LEU A 446 38.24 16.05 9.49
C LEU A 446 39.54 16.18 10.31
N PHE A 447 39.50 16.81 11.48
CA PHE A 447 40.63 16.87 12.38
C PHE A 447 41.07 15.46 12.82
N PHE A 448 40.14 14.59 13.21
CA PHE A 448 40.47 13.21 13.58
C PHE A 448 41.00 12.39 12.40
N PHE A 449 40.53 12.66 11.18
CA PHE A 449 41.12 12.07 9.98
C PHE A 449 42.62 12.42 9.85
N PHE A 450 43.01 13.67 10.10
CA PHE A 450 44.43 14.08 10.07
C PHE A 450 45.26 13.53 11.23
N VAL A 451 44.67 13.35 12.43
CA VAL A 451 45.34 12.68 13.56
C VAL A 451 45.68 11.21 13.23
N GLY A 452 44.87 10.60 12.38
CA GLY A 452 45.09 9.25 11.87
C GLY A 452 44.77 8.14 12.90
N PRO A 453 45.12 6.88 12.58
CA PRO A 453 44.72 5.71 13.36
C PRO A 453 45.46 5.54 14.70
N ASN A 454 46.43 6.40 15.00
CA ASN A 454 47.36 6.22 16.13
C ASN A 454 46.65 6.19 17.50
N ALA A 455 45.49 6.84 17.64
CA ALA A 455 44.70 6.85 18.87
C ALA A 455 44.13 5.47 19.25
N VAL A 456 44.03 4.54 18.29
CA VAL A 456 43.37 3.24 18.44
C VAL A 456 44.18 2.27 19.30
N ALA A 457 45.51 2.40 19.31
CA ALA A 457 46.39 1.56 20.12
C ALA A 457 46.22 1.74 21.65
N TYR A 458 45.48 2.78 22.05
CA TYR A 458 45.10 3.08 23.44
C TYR A 458 43.68 2.62 23.78
N VAL A 459 42.93 2.11 22.80
CA VAL A 459 41.56 1.61 23.00
C VAL A 459 41.62 0.11 23.33
N PRO A 460 41.02 -0.34 24.44
CA PRO A 460 40.92 -1.76 24.76
C PRO A 460 40.05 -2.51 23.74
N ARG A 461 40.47 -3.72 23.34
CA ARG A 461 39.69 -4.57 22.42
C ARG A 461 38.30 -4.90 22.97
N CYS A 462 38.17 -4.98 24.30
CA CYS A 462 36.89 -5.25 24.94
C CYS A 462 35.84 -4.15 24.71
N MET A 463 36.24 -2.89 24.48
CA MET A 463 35.32 -1.82 24.09
C MET A 463 34.78 -2.07 22.68
N ALA A 464 35.66 -2.32 21.71
CA ALA A 464 35.28 -2.57 20.33
C ALA A 464 34.37 -3.81 20.20
N GLY A 465 34.73 -4.90 20.89
CA GLY A 465 33.90 -6.10 20.96
C GLY A 465 32.55 -5.86 21.65
N CYS A 466 32.52 -5.12 22.77
CA CYS A 466 31.29 -4.79 23.48
C CYS A 466 30.30 -4.00 22.60
N VAL A 467 30.78 -2.97 21.89
CA VAL A 467 29.95 -2.16 20.97
C VAL A 467 29.34 -3.04 19.88
N MET A 468 30.16 -3.88 19.22
CA MET A 468 29.69 -4.76 18.14
C MET A 468 28.74 -5.84 18.64
N ILE A 469 29.04 -6.50 19.77
CA ILE A 469 28.15 -7.52 20.35
C ILE A 469 26.81 -6.90 20.74
N HIS A 470 26.81 -5.71 21.33
CA HIS A 470 25.58 -4.99 21.68
C HIS A 470 24.74 -4.65 20.44
N ILE A 471 25.34 -4.01 19.42
CA ILE A 471 24.65 -3.64 18.18
C ILE A 471 24.15 -4.90 17.44
N GLY A 472 25.00 -5.92 17.30
CA GLY A 472 24.63 -7.17 16.62
C GLY A 472 23.49 -7.90 17.31
N TRP A 473 23.48 -7.92 18.65
CA TRP A 473 22.38 -8.48 19.42
C TRP A 473 21.09 -7.69 19.26
N ASP A 474 21.16 -6.35 19.30
CA ASP A 474 19.97 -5.50 19.15
C ASP A 474 19.34 -5.66 17.75
N LEU A 475 20.14 -5.69 16.68
CA LEU A 475 19.66 -5.94 15.31
C LEU A 475 19.04 -7.35 15.17
N LEU A 476 19.67 -8.36 15.79
CA LEU A 476 19.17 -9.73 15.73
C LEU A 476 17.84 -9.87 16.50
N LYS A 477 17.74 -9.25 17.67
CA LYS A 477 16.53 -9.23 18.50
C LYS A 477 15.42 -8.47 17.78
N GLU A 478 15.71 -7.29 17.23
CA GLU A 478 14.76 -6.49 16.46
C GLU A 478 14.20 -7.30 15.29
N ALA A 479 15.07 -7.98 14.55
CA ALA A 479 14.67 -8.73 13.37
C ALA A 479 13.91 -10.03 13.67
N LEU A 480 14.39 -10.86 14.60
CA LEU A 480 13.88 -12.22 14.79
C LEU A 480 12.87 -12.39 15.92
N ILE A 481 12.87 -11.48 16.89
CA ILE A 481 12.06 -11.58 18.11
C ILE A 481 10.99 -10.49 18.12
N ASP A 482 11.38 -9.23 17.94
CA ASP A 482 10.44 -8.11 18.08
C ASP A 482 9.41 -8.05 16.93
N THR A 483 9.70 -8.67 15.78
CA THR A 483 8.75 -8.77 14.65
C THR A 483 7.73 -9.91 14.75
N TYR A 484 7.79 -10.73 15.80
CA TYR A 484 6.92 -11.91 15.95
C TYR A 484 5.42 -11.56 15.92
N ASP A 485 5.04 -10.45 16.57
CA ASP A 485 3.64 -10.00 16.62
C ASP A 485 3.27 -9.04 15.47
N GLU A 486 4.25 -8.62 14.66
CA GLU A 486 4.05 -7.66 13.56
C GLU A 486 3.85 -8.31 12.19
N LEU A 487 4.35 -9.53 12.00
CA LEU A 487 4.41 -10.21 10.71
C LEU A 487 3.56 -11.50 10.69
N ASP A 488 2.97 -11.81 9.53
CA ASP A 488 2.27 -13.07 9.32
C ASP A 488 3.24 -14.26 9.41
N THR A 489 2.74 -15.45 9.74
CA THR A 489 3.57 -16.68 9.88
C THR A 489 4.42 -16.97 8.64
N MET A 490 3.91 -16.69 7.43
CA MET A 490 4.66 -16.85 6.18
C MET A 490 5.80 -15.83 6.07
N GLU A 491 5.55 -14.57 6.43
CA GLU A 491 6.55 -13.50 6.42
C GLU A 491 7.61 -13.70 7.50
N LEU A 492 7.22 -14.17 8.69
CA LEU A 492 8.16 -14.55 9.73
C LEU A 492 9.05 -15.72 9.28
N GLY A 493 8.47 -16.71 8.58
CA GLY A 493 9.23 -17.81 7.98
C GLY A 493 10.26 -17.33 6.95
N THR A 494 9.95 -16.32 6.13
CA THR A 494 10.91 -15.74 5.18
C THR A 494 12.02 -14.98 5.89
N VAL A 495 11.71 -14.19 6.93
CA VAL A 495 12.70 -13.48 7.76
C VAL A 495 13.77 -14.45 8.30
N TRP A 496 13.34 -15.53 8.97
CA TRP A 496 14.25 -16.54 9.53
C TRP A 496 15.09 -17.23 8.45
N THR A 497 14.49 -17.52 7.30
CA THR A 497 15.17 -18.18 6.17
C THR A 497 16.26 -17.26 5.59
N ILE A 498 15.96 -15.98 5.41
CA ILE A 498 16.91 -14.98 4.90
C ILE A 498 18.08 -14.83 5.87
N ALA A 499 17.78 -14.57 7.16
CA ALA A 499 18.81 -14.39 8.18
C ALA A 499 19.73 -15.61 8.31
N GLY A 500 19.15 -16.82 8.33
CA GLY A 500 19.90 -18.07 8.34
C GLY A 500 20.75 -18.26 7.08
N CYS A 501 20.21 -17.98 5.90
CA CYS A 501 20.96 -18.10 4.65
C CYS A 501 22.16 -17.14 4.61
N MET A 502 21.97 -15.88 5.02
CA MET A 502 23.05 -14.89 5.10
C MET A 502 24.16 -15.32 6.07
N THR A 503 23.78 -15.89 7.21
CA THR A 503 24.73 -16.30 8.26
C THR A 503 25.56 -17.52 7.85
N PHE A 504 24.94 -18.53 7.23
CA PHE A 504 25.61 -19.81 6.98
C PHE A 504 26.13 -19.99 5.54
N TRP A 505 25.49 -19.37 4.54
CA TRP A 505 25.88 -19.50 3.13
C TRP A 505 26.50 -18.23 2.54
N GLY A 506 26.32 -17.09 3.20
CA GLY A 506 26.87 -15.82 2.78
C GLY A 506 25.83 -14.80 2.34
N MET A 507 26.28 -13.55 2.30
CA MET A 507 25.44 -12.36 2.07
C MET A 507 24.72 -12.38 0.72
N ASN A 508 25.42 -12.76 -0.35
CA ASN A 508 24.88 -12.79 -1.70
C ASN A 508 23.75 -13.82 -1.87
N GLN A 509 23.95 -15.02 -1.32
CA GLN A 509 22.99 -16.11 -1.36
C GLN A 509 21.72 -15.72 -0.59
N GLY A 510 21.89 -15.11 0.59
CA GLY A 510 20.79 -14.63 1.40
C GLY A 510 19.94 -13.56 0.72
N LEU A 511 20.57 -12.59 0.05
CA LEU A 511 19.84 -11.57 -0.73
C LEU A 511 19.08 -12.18 -1.92
N ALA A 512 19.69 -13.13 -2.63
CA ALA A 512 19.04 -13.82 -3.75
C ALA A 512 17.83 -14.64 -3.28
N VAL A 513 17.97 -15.38 -2.17
CA VAL A 513 16.87 -16.11 -1.53
C VAL A 513 15.77 -15.14 -1.08
N GLY A 514 16.14 -13.99 -0.49
CA GLY A 514 15.19 -12.96 -0.08
C GLY A 514 14.36 -12.40 -1.25
N ALA A 515 15.02 -12.08 -2.36
CA ALA A 515 14.33 -11.61 -3.56
C ALA A 515 13.38 -12.67 -4.15
N LEU A 516 13.80 -13.94 -4.19
CA LEU A 516 12.96 -15.05 -4.67
C LEU A 516 11.75 -15.28 -3.76
N LEU A 517 11.96 -15.35 -2.45
CA LEU A 517 10.90 -15.55 -1.47
C LEU A 517 9.92 -14.38 -1.47
N ALA A 518 10.39 -13.16 -1.67
CA ALA A 518 9.51 -12.00 -1.79
C ALA A 518 8.59 -12.06 -3.00
N CYS A 519 9.14 -12.38 -4.17
CA CYS A 519 8.34 -12.60 -5.37
C CYS A 519 7.31 -13.72 -5.15
N MET A 520 7.71 -14.81 -4.49
CA MET A 520 6.82 -15.93 -4.20
C MET A 520 5.70 -15.54 -3.21
N THR A 521 6.04 -14.86 -2.12
CA THR A 521 5.08 -14.37 -1.12
C THR A 521 4.10 -13.38 -1.74
N PHE A 522 4.60 -12.42 -2.53
CA PHE A 522 3.76 -11.47 -3.27
C PHE A 522 2.78 -12.16 -4.22
N VAL A 523 3.24 -13.14 -4.99
CA VAL A 523 2.38 -13.92 -5.91
C VAL A 523 1.35 -14.73 -5.12
N MET A 524 1.76 -15.40 -4.04
CA MET A 524 0.86 -16.22 -3.22
C MET A 524 -0.21 -15.37 -2.52
N GLN A 525 0.16 -14.22 -1.94
CA GLN A 525 -0.77 -13.29 -1.32
C GLN A 525 -1.69 -12.68 -2.40
N SER A 526 -1.15 -12.22 -3.52
CA SER A 526 -1.96 -11.57 -4.57
C SER A 526 -2.96 -12.52 -5.23
N ALA A 527 -2.62 -13.80 -5.40
CA ALA A 527 -3.48 -14.78 -6.06
C ALA A 527 -4.54 -15.40 -5.13
N ARG A 528 -4.29 -15.47 -3.81
CA ARG A 528 -5.17 -16.18 -2.85
C ARG A 528 -6.03 -15.27 -1.98
N THR A 529 -5.76 -13.97 -1.91
CA THR A 529 -6.57 -13.08 -1.06
C THR A 529 -7.98 -12.90 -1.64
N PRO A 530 -9.06 -13.13 -0.85
CA PRO A 530 -10.46 -13.02 -1.30
C PRO A 530 -10.84 -11.66 -1.89
N THR A 531 -10.13 -10.59 -1.54
CA THR A 531 -10.35 -9.25 -2.10
C THR A 531 -10.00 -9.17 -3.59
N ASN A 532 -8.99 -9.93 -4.04
CA ASN A 532 -8.53 -10.02 -5.42
C ASN A 532 -9.19 -11.15 -6.22
N ALA A 533 -10.18 -11.82 -5.63
CA ALA A 533 -11.00 -12.79 -6.35
C ALA A 533 -11.68 -12.09 -7.55
N PRO A 534 -11.64 -12.70 -8.74
CA PRO A 534 -12.10 -12.06 -9.97
C PRO A 534 -13.63 -11.87 -9.98
N ILE A 535 -14.35 -12.62 -9.15
CA ILE A 535 -15.81 -12.61 -9.07
C ILE A 535 -16.25 -11.75 -7.89
N ARG A 536 -17.05 -10.71 -8.16
CA ARG A 536 -17.70 -9.90 -7.12
C ARG A 536 -18.99 -10.55 -6.62
N GLY A 537 -19.72 -11.18 -7.52
CA GLY A 537 -20.98 -11.85 -7.24
C GLY A 537 -21.58 -12.46 -8.50
N SER A 538 -22.60 -13.30 -8.30
CA SER A 538 -23.34 -13.92 -9.39
C SER A 538 -24.81 -14.11 -9.01
N MET A 539 -25.69 -14.09 -10.01
CA MET A 539 -27.12 -14.33 -9.82
C MET A 539 -27.80 -14.82 -11.09
N SER A 540 -28.99 -15.39 -10.93
CA SER A 540 -29.90 -15.63 -12.06
C SER A 540 -30.60 -14.32 -12.45
N ALA A 541 -30.81 -14.08 -13.75
CA ALA A 541 -31.53 -12.90 -14.23
C ALA A 541 -33.07 -13.00 -14.04
N ALA A 542 -33.55 -13.84 -13.13
CA ALA A 542 -34.96 -13.80 -12.69
C ALA A 542 -35.30 -12.46 -11.99
N THR A 543 -34.29 -11.76 -11.46
CA THR A 543 -34.43 -10.49 -10.72
C THR A 543 -33.82 -9.28 -11.45
N LEU A 544 -33.26 -9.48 -12.65
CA LEU A 544 -32.64 -8.44 -13.49
C LEU A 544 -33.37 -8.40 -14.83
N ARG A 545 -33.68 -7.21 -15.37
CA ARG A 545 -34.43 -7.06 -16.62
C ARG A 545 -33.90 -5.89 -17.43
N SER A 546 -33.89 -5.98 -18.75
CA SER A 546 -33.49 -4.84 -19.58
C SER A 546 -34.48 -3.68 -19.48
N HIS A 547 -34.03 -2.48 -19.81
CA HIS A 547 -34.87 -1.28 -19.82
C HIS A 547 -35.85 -1.23 -21.01
N VAL A 548 -35.75 -2.18 -21.94
CA VAL A 548 -36.60 -2.21 -23.12
C VAL A 548 -38.03 -2.54 -22.73
N TRP A 549 -38.96 -1.72 -23.23
CA TRP A 549 -40.39 -1.94 -23.02
C TRP A 549 -40.83 -3.25 -23.68
N ARG A 550 -41.51 -4.10 -22.90
CA ARG A 550 -42.06 -5.40 -23.32
C ARG A 550 -43.57 -5.43 -23.11
N THR A 551 -44.28 -6.11 -24.00
CA THR A 551 -45.73 -6.37 -23.86
C THR A 551 -46.01 -7.35 -22.72
N THR A 552 -47.27 -7.42 -22.25
CA THR A 552 -47.66 -8.34 -21.17
C THR A 552 -47.35 -9.81 -21.53
N ASP A 553 -47.64 -10.22 -22.76
CA ASP A 553 -47.37 -11.59 -23.22
C ASP A 553 -45.87 -11.89 -23.25
N GLU A 554 -45.05 -10.91 -23.64
CA GLU A 554 -43.58 -11.04 -23.62
C GLU A 554 -43.02 -11.08 -22.20
N LEU A 555 -43.58 -10.30 -21.28
CA LEU A 555 -43.18 -10.31 -19.88
C LEU A 555 -43.48 -11.66 -19.22
N ASP A 556 -44.65 -12.25 -19.49
CA ASP A 556 -45.02 -13.57 -18.99
C ASP A 556 -44.07 -14.67 -19.51
N THR A 557 -43.64 -14.57 -20.77
CA THR A 557 -42.61 -15.45 -21.34
C THR A 557 -41.27 -15.25 -20.64
N LEU A 558 -40.82 -14.01 -20.49
CA LEU A 558 -39.53 -13.69 -19.88
C LEU A 558 -39.50 -14.08 -18.39
N ASP A 559 -40.59 -13.96 -17.63
CA ASP A 559 -40.65 -14.39 -16.23
C ASP A 559 -40.45 -15.90 -16.06
N ARG A 560 -40.84 -16.68 -17.08
CA ARG A 560 -40.63 -18.12 -17.10
C ARG A 560 -39.23 -18.49 -17.57
N GLU A 561 -38.65 -17.75 -18.51
CA GLU A 561 -37.44 -18.16 -19.22
C GLU A 561 -36.16 -17.43 -18.75
N CYS A 562 -36.24 -16.21 -18.20
CA CYS A 562 -35.07 -15.42 -17.74
C CYS A 562 -34.28 -16.10 -16.60
N ARG A 563 -34.87 -17.07 -15.89
CA ARG A 563 -34.16 -17.89 -14.91
C ARG A 563 -32.98 -18.68 -15.50
N HIS A 564 -33.01 -18.91 -16.81
CA HIS A 564 -31.96 -19.59 -17.57
C HIS A 564 -30.78 -18.68 -17.95
N ILE A 565 -30.87 -17.38 -17.64
CA ILE A 565 -29.77 -16.42 -17.77
C ILE A 565 -29.03 -16.35 -16.43
N HIS A 566 -27.71 -16.50 -16.47
CA HIS A 566 -26.85 -16.35 -15.31
C HIS A 566 -25.87 -15.19 -15.53
N VAL A 567 -25.84 -14.23 -14.60
CA VAL A 567 -24.99 -13.04 -14.67
C VAL A 567 -23.88 -13.17 -13.62
N VAL A 568 -22.63 -13.03 -14.05
CA VAL A 568 -21.43 -13.04 -13.20
C VAL A 568 -20.75 -11.68 -13.31
N GLN A 569 -20.68 -10.96 -12.19
CA GLN A 569 -20.04 -9.67 -12.13
C GLN A 569 -18.56 -9.83 -11.76
N LEU A 570 -17.68 -9.37 -12.66
CA LEU A 570 -16.24 -9.40 -12.48
C LEU A 570 -15.74 -8.11 -11.83
N LYS A 571 -14.62 -8.18 -11.12
CA LYS A 571 -13.98 -7.01 -10.49
C LYS A 571 -12.46 -7.08 -10.50
N GLY A 572 -11.84 -5.91 -10.38
CA GLY A 572 -10.40 -5.77 -10.12
C GLY A 572 -9.54 -6.02 -11.36
N HIS A 573 -8.28 -6.38 -11.15
CA HIS A 573 -7.36 -6.74 -12.23
C HIS A 573 -7.43 -8.24 -12.48
N LEU A 574 -7.73 -8.63 -13.71
CA LEU A 574 -7.79 -10.02 -14.15
C LEU A 574 -6.43 -10.42 -14.74
N PHE A 575 -5.76 -11.36 -14.10
CA PHE A 575 -4.44 -11.81 -14.51
C PHE A 575 -4.31 -13.33 -14.37
N PHE A 576 -3.20 -13.90 -14.86
CA PHE A 576 -2.96 -15.35 -14.83
C PHE A 576 -3.18 -16.00 -13.45
N GLY A 577 -2.88 -15.30 -12.36
CA GLY A 577 -2.97 -15.83 -11.00
C GLY A 577 -4.39 -15.99 -10.45
N ASN A 578 -5.36 -15.20 -10.91
CA ASN A 578 -6.73 -15.22 -10.37
C ASN A 578 -7.79 -15.70 -11.37
N VAL A 579 -7.57 -15.58 -12.69
CA VAL A 579 -8.54 -15.98 -13.73
C VAL A 579 -8.92 -17.47 -13.71
N ASN A 580 -8.05 -18.33 -13.15
CA ASN A 580 -8.37 -19.75 -12.98
C ASN A 580 -9.56 -19.96 -12.05
N GLN A 581 -9.73 -19.11 -11.03
CA GLN A 581 -10.89 -19.18 -10.13
C GLN A 581 -12.20 -18.91 -10.88
N LEU A 582 -12.18 -17.99 -11.86
CA LEU A 582 -13.34 -17.77 -12.73
C LEU A 582 -13.62 -18.99 -13.61
N SER A 583 -12.58 -19.62 -14.15
CA SER A 583 -12.75 -20.82 -14.99
C SER A 583 -13.27 -22.03 -14.21
N GLU A 584 -12.79 -22.22 -12.98
CA GLU A 584 -13.28 -23.25 -12.05
C GLU A 584 -14.73 -22.96 -11.66
N TYR A 585 -15.05 -21.72 -11.30
CA TYR A 585 -16.42 -21.31 -10.98
C TYR A 585 -17.41 -21.55 -12.13
N VAL A 586 -17.03 -21.20 -13.36
CA VAL A 586 -17.87 -21.46 -14.54
C VAL A 586 -18.02 -22.96 -14.79
N ARG A 587 -16.99 -23.77 -14.56
CA ARG A 587 -17.12 -25.23 -14.67
C ARG A 587 -18.07 -25.78 -13.58
N GLU A 588 -17.93 -25.36 -12.34
CA GLU A 588 -18.82 -25.73 -11.23
C GLU A 588 -20.29 -25.29 -11.45
N LEU A 589 -20.52 -24.22 -12.22
CA LEU A 589 -21.86 -23.79 -12.63
C LEU A 589 -22.53 -24.80 -13.57
N PHE A 590 -21.77 -25.51 -14.40
CA PHE A 590 -22.28 -26.46 -15.40
C PHE A 590 -22.18 -27.93 -14.99
N ASP A 591 -21.28 -28.28 -14.07
CA ASP A 591 -21.15 -29.65 -13.57
C ASP A 591 -22.36 -30.01 -12.68
N GLU A 592 -23.15 -30.99 -13.11
CA GLU A 592 -24.04 -31.74 -12.22
C GLU A 592 -23.16 -32.43 -11.16
N VAL A 593 -23.36 -32.16 -9.88
CA VAL A 593 -22.73 -32.97 -8.83
C VAL A 593 -23.19 -34.42 -9.07
N PRO A 594 -22.28 -35.36 -9.43
CA PRO A 594 -22.66 -36.75 -9.59
C PRO A 594 -23.09 -37.26 -8.22
N ASP A 595 -24.30 -37.80 -8.18
CA ASP A 595 -24.95 -38.40 -7.00
C ASP A 595 -24.15 -39.65 -6.57
N LEU A 596 -23.03 -39.46 -5.86
CA LEU A 596 -22.14 -40.54 -5.41
C LEU A 596 -22.43 -41.04 -3.99
N ASP A 597 -23.25 -40.31 -3.22
CA ASP A 597 -23.73 -40.76 -1.91
C ASP A 597 -25.24 -40.59 -1.90
N GLY A 598 -26.00 -41.69 -1.89
CA GLY A 598 -27.46 -41.77 -2.01
C GLY A 598 -28.29 -41.05 -0.91
N GLN A 599 -28.01 -39.78 -0.67
CA GLN A 599 -28.69 -38.86 0.25
C GLN A 599 -29.82 -38.09 -0.45
N ALA A 600 -29.98 -38.24 -1.77
CA ALA A 600 -31.12 -37.70 -2.53
C ALA A 600 -32.47 -38.33 -2.09
N VAL A 601 -32.46 -39.55 -1.55
CA VAL A 601 -33.70 -40.23 -1.09
C VAL A 601 -34.30 -39.56 0.16
N GLU A 602 -33.51 -38.86 0.98
CA GLU A 602 -34.03 -38.08 2.11
C GLU A 602 -34.44 -36.66 1.73
N ARG A 603 -33.75 -36.01 0.79
CA ARG A 603 -34.15 -34.68 0.28
C ARG A 603 -35.44 -34.73 -0.55
N ALA A 604 -35.64 -35.79 -1.33
CA ALA A 604 -36.86 -36.00 -2.12
C ALA A 604 -38.15 -36.14 -1.27
N LYS A 605 -38.04 -36.50 0.02
CA LYS A 605 -39.20 -36.58 0.93
C LYS A 605 -39.65 -35.23 1.49
N SER A 606 -38.89 -34.16 1.29
CA SER A 606 -39.19 -32.83 1.82
C SER A 606 -40.01 -31.93 0.88
N GLY A 607 -40.41 -32.41 -0.31
CA GLY A 607 -41.27 -31.66 -1.23
C GLY A 607 -40.64 -30.43 -1.90
N LEU A 608 -39.38 -30.09 -1.57
CA LEU A 608 -38.60 -29.05 -2.25
C LEU A 608 -37.49 -29.70 -3.09
N SER A 609 -37.86 -30.40 -4.17
CA SER A 609 -36.93 -30.70 -5.25
C SER A 609 -36.73 -29.43 -6.07
N SER A 610 -35.82 -28.54 -5.64
CA SER A 610 -35.36 -27.45 -6.49
C SER A 610 -34.36 -28.04 -7.50
N GLU A 611 -34.88 -28.53 -8.63
CA GLU A 611 -34.06 -28.71 -9.84
C GLU A 611 -33.33 -27.38 -10.08
N ARG A 612 -31.99 -27.38 -10.10
CA ARG A 612 -31.25 -26.18 -10.49
C ARG A 612 -31.58 -25.90 -11.96
N PRO A 613 -32.01 -24.68 -12.32
CA PRO A 613 -32.37 -24.36 -13.69
C PRO A 613 -31.15 -24.51 -14.61
N THR A 614 -31.35 -25.13 -15.78
CA THR A 614 -30.33 -25.26 -16.81
C THR A 614 -29.90 -23.88 -17.31
N ILE A 615 -28.60 -23.59 -17.32
CA ILE A 615 -28.09 -22.28 -17.75
C ILE A 615 -27.92 -22.28 -19.28
N HIS A 616 -28.66 -21.40 -19.97
CA HIS A 616 -28.61 -21.26 -21.42
C HIS A 616 -27.90 -19.98 -21.89
N TRP A 617 -27.84 -18.96 -21.03
CA TRP A 617 -27.09 -17.72 -21.27
C TRP A 617 -26.19 -17.40 -20.08
N LEU A 618 -24.92 -17.11 -20.34
CA LEU A 618 -23.93 -16.68 -19.35
C LEU A 618 -23.47 -15.27 -19.69
N VAL A 619 -23.81 -14.30 -18.85
CA VAL A 619 -23.38 -12.91 -18.96
C VAL A 619 -22.18 -12.68 -18.04
N LEU A 620 -21.03 -12.28 -18.60
CA LEU A 620 -19.87 -11.83 -17.83
C LEU A 620 -19.80 -10.30 -17.89
N ASP A 621 -19.98 -9.66 -16.74
CA ASP A 621 -19.99 -8.20 -16.60
C ASP A 621 -18.59 -7.68 -16.20
N PHE A 622 -17.99 -6.88 -17.08
CA PHE A 622 -16.67 -6.28 -16.93
C PHE A 622 -16.70 -4.85 -16.35
N THR A 623 -17.86 -4.34 -15.93
CA THR A 623 -18.04 -2.95 -15.46
C THR A 623 -17.03 -2.54 -14.37
N LEU A 624 -16.63 -3.46 -13.49
CA LEU A 624 -15.69 -3.20 -12.39
C LEU A 624 -14.28 -3.76 -12.63
N VAL A 625 -13.96 -4.15 -13.86
CA VAL A 625 -12.64 -4.66 -14.25
C VAL A 625 -11.72 -3.48 -14.56
N VAL A 626 -10.64 -3.36 -13.80
CA VAL A 626 -9.66 -2.28 -13.92
C VAL A 626 -8.63 -2.58 -15.01
N GLY A 627 -8.33 -3.86 -15.23
CA GLY A 627 -7.47 -4.28 -16.33
C GLY A 627 -7.45 -5.80 -16.50
N LEU A 628 -6.95 -6.22 -17.66
CA LEU A 628 -6.86 -7.60 -18.13
C LEU A 628 -5.47 -7.82 -18.73
N ASP A 629 -4.74 -8.83 -18.26
CA ASP A 629 -3.49 -9.27 -18.88
C ASP A 629 -3.72 -10.22 -20.08
N SER A 630 -2.70 -10.41 -20.92
CA SER A 630 -2.81 -11.27 -22.11
C SER A 630 -3.08 -12.74 -21.77
N SER A 631 -2.61 -13.21 -20.61
CA SER A 631 -2.79 -14.59 -20.17
C SER A 631 -4.20 -14.87 -19.67
N ALA A 632 -4.84 -13.91 -19.00
CA ALA A 632 -6.23 -13.94 -18.59
C ALA A 632 -7.15 -13.82 -19.80
N ALA A 633 -6.80 -12.97 -20.78
CA ALA A 633 -7.48 -12.94 -22.07
C ALA A 633 -7.51 -14.33 -22.74
N ASP A 634 -6.37 -15.03 -22.84
CA ASP A 634 -6.30 -16.41 -23.38
C ASP A 634 -7.03 -17.46 -22.51
N ARG A 635 -7.24 -17.18 -21.23
CA ARG A 635 -8.04 -18.07 -20.36
C ARG A 635 -9.53 -17.84 -20.57
N LEU A 636 -9.95 -16.59 -20.76
CA LEU A 636 -11.33 -16.24 -21.07
C LEU A 636 -11.78 -16.84 -22.42
N THR A 637 -10.90 -16.91 -23.44
CA THR A 637 -11.21 -17.59 -24.70
C THR A 637 -11.55 -19.07 -24.48
N LYS A 638 -10.97 -19.72 -23.47
CA LYS A 638 -11.22 -21.15 -23.17
C LYS A 638 -12.56 -21.41 -22.50
N ILE A 639 -13.19 -20.39 -21.90
CA ILE A 639 -14.56 -20.49 -21.37
C ILE A 639 -15.55 -20.85 -22.50
N LYS A 640 -15.24 -20.43 -23.74
CA LYS A 640 -15.95 -20.85 -24.94
C LYS A 640 -16.19 -22.36 -24.98
N TYR A 641 -15.12 -23.15 -24.87
CA TYR A 641 -15.21 -24.59 -25.04
C TYR A 641 -16.08 -25.25 -23.97
N VAL A 642 -16.06 -24.71 -22.75
CA VAL A 642 -16.94 -25.17 -21.67
C VAL A 642 -18.40 -24.87 -22.03
N CYS A 643 -18.70 -23.64 -22.46
CA CYS A 643 -20.07 -23.26 -22.81
C CYS A 643 -20.60 -23.94 -24.08
N ASP A 644 -19.74 -24.21 -25.06
CA ASP A 644 -20.09 -24.93 -26.29
C ASP A 644 -20.56 -26.36 -26.01
N VAL A 645 -19.93 -27.05 -25.05
CA VAL A 645 -20.33 -28.40 -24.61
C VAL A 645 -21.76 -28.41 -24.05
N HIS A 646 -22.13 -27.38 -23.28
CA HIS A 646 -23.44 -27.26 -22.66
C HIS A 646 -24.45 -26.45 -23.50
N ARG A 647 -24.11 -26.07 -24.75
CA ARG A 647 -24.92 -25.21 -25.63
C ARG A 647 -25.38 -23.91 -24.96
N CYS A 648 -24.51 -23.31 -24.14
CA CYS A 648 -24.75 -22.04 -23.47
C CYS A 648 -24.18 -20.88 -24.30
N LYS A 649 -24.97 -19.83 -24.50
CA LYS A 649 -24.55 -18.59 -25.16
C LYS A 649 -23.80 -17.69 -24.18
N ILE A 650 -22.69 -17.09 -24.61
CA ILE A 650 -21.88 -16.20 -23.78
C ILE A 650 -22.11 -14.74 -24.20
N VAL A 651 -22.29 -13.85 -23.23
CA VAL A 651 -22.39 -12.41 -23.46
C VAL A 651 -21.39 -11.68 -22.58
N PHE A 652 -20.54 -10.83 -23.17
CA PHE A 652 -19.64 -9.97 -22.42
C PHE A 652 -20.22 -8.56 -22.37
N ALA A 653 -20.41 -8.03 -21.16
CA ALA A 653 -20.93 -6.69 -20.93
C ALA A 653 -19.80 -5.74 -20.49
N ALA A 654 -19.85 -4.48 -20.94
CA ALA A 654 -18.98 -3.40 -20.46
C ALA A 654 -17.46 -3.66 -20.57
N VAL A 655 -17.00 -4.30 -21.65
CA VAL A 655 -15.56 -4.50 -21.88
C VAL A 655 -14.89 -3.15 -22.17
N PRO A 656 -13.81 -2.76 -21.46
CA PRO A 656 -13.14 -1.49 -21.71
C PRO A 656 -12.58 -1.41 -23.14
N ARG A 657 -12.73 -0.25 -23.80
CA ARG A 657 -12.28 0.00 -25.18
C ARG A 657 -10.78 -0.26 -25.43
N VAL A 658 -9.96 -0.20 -24.38
CA VAL A 658 -8.52 -0.57 -24.46
C VAL A 658 -8.33 -2.03 -24.93
N TYR A 659 -9.34 -2.89 -24.74
CA TYR A 659 -9.33 -4.30 -25.09
C TYR A 659 -10.13 -4.63 -26.37
N ASP A 660 -10.37 -3.66 -27.27
CA ASP A 660 -11.11 -3.89 -28.53
C ASP A 660 -10.46 -4.97 -29.42
N LYS A 661 -9.13 -5.07 -29.44
CA LYS A 661 -8.43 -6.14 -30.18
C LYS A 661 -8.77 -7.53 -29.65
N PHE A 662 -8.98 -7.65 -28.34
CA PHE A 662 -9.36 -8.89 -27.68
C PHE A 662 -10.82 -9.26 -27.98
N THR A 663 -11.74 -8.31 -27.99
CA THR A 663 -13.15 -8.56 -28.34
C THR A 663 -13.33 -8.93 -29.81
N VAL A 664 -12.57 -8.30 -30.71
CA VAL A 664 -12.54 -8.67 -32.14
C VAL A 664 -12.01 -10.10 -32.30
N HIS A 665 -10.90 -10.43 -31.63
CA HIS A 665 -10.34 -11.78 -31.67
C HIS A 665 -11.32 -12.85 -31.15
N LEU A 666 -12.03 -12.55 -30.05
CA LEU A 666 -13.08 -13.44 -29.55
C LEU A 666 -14.21 -13.61 -30.57
N THR A 667 -14.71 -12.52 -31.15
CA THR A 667 -15.77 -12.57 -32.15
C THR A 667 -15.39 -13.46 -33.35
N GLU A 668 -14.15 -13.34 -33.84
CA GLU A 668 -13.61 -14.23 -34.89
C GLU A 668 -13.53 -15.69 -34.43
N LEU A 669 -13.07 -15.92 -33.19
CA LEU A 669 -12.88 -17.27 -32.64
C LEU A 669 -14.21 -17.98 -32.39
N PHE A 670 -15.27 -17.26 -32.01
CA PHE A 670 -16.62 -17.80 -31.83
C PHE A 670 -17.35 -18.06 -33.16
N GLY A 671 -17.04 -17.33 -34.23
CA GLY A 671 -17.64 -17.47 -35.56
C GLY A 671 -19.10 -17.01 -35.63
N ASP A 672 -19.70 -17.08 -36.83
CA ASP A 672 -21.06 -16.61 -37.16
C ASP A 672 -22.21 -17.40 -36.48
N HIS A 673 -21.93 -18.23 -35.48
CA HIS A 673 -22.91 -19.13 -34.86
C HIS A 673 -23.88 -18.46 -33.86
N GLY A 674 -23.79 -17.14 -33.65
CA GLY A 674 -24.68 -16.42 -32.73
C GLY A 674 -24.58 -16.88 -31.27
N MET A 675 -23.46 -17.52 -30.91
CA MET A 675 -23.17 -18.06 -29.57
C MET A 675 -22.43 -17.06 -28.67
N PHE A 676 -21.95 -15.95 -29.24
CA PHE A 676 -21.21 -14.91 -28.54
C PHE A 676 -21.73 -13.53 -28.91
N HIS A 677 -21.86 -12.67 -27.91
CA HIS A 677 -22.23 -11.27 -28.09
C HIS A 677 -21.41 -10.37 -27.15
N VAL A 678 -21.04 -9.19 -27.63
CA VAL A 678 -20.38 -8.15 -26.81
C VAL A 678 -21.32 -6.96 -26.76
N ALA A 679 -21.78 -6.64 -25.56
CA ALA A 679 -22.66 -5.51 -25.29
C ALA A 679 -21.87 -4.34 -24.68
N PRO A 680 -22.29 -3.08 -24.95
CA PRO A 680 -21.64 -1.89 -24.41
C PRO A 680 -21.76 -1.81 -22.88
N ASP A 681 -22.83 -2.32 -22.30
CA ASP A 681 -23.15 -2.30 -20.87
C ASP A 681 -23.96 -3.56 -20.47
N LEU A 682 -24.29 -3.66 -19.18
CA LEU A 682 -25.08 -4.78 -18.65
C LEU A 682 -26.52 -4.78 -19.19
N ASP A 683 -27.12 -3.59 -19.36
CA ASP A 683 -28.49 -3.45 -19.88
C ASP A 683 -28.60 -3.99 -21.31
N GLY A 684 -27.68 -3.60 -22.20
CA GLY A 684 -27.61 -4.12 -23.56
C GLY A 684 -27.33 -5.63 -23.63
N ALA A 685 -26.57 -6.17 -22.67
CA ALA A 685 -26.35 -7.62 -22.58
C ALA A 685 -27.65 -8.37 -22.22
N LEU A 686 -28.41 -7.83 -21.25
CA LEU A 686 -29.71 -8.38 -20.86
C LEU A 686 -30.74 -8.25 -21.99
N GLU A 687 -30.78 -7.09 -22.65
CA GLU A 687 -31.67 -6.85 -23.79
C GLU A 687 -31.46 -7.90 -24.89
N TRP A 688 -30.20 -8.18 -25.24
CA TRP A 688 -29.86 -9.17 -26.25
C TRP A 688 -30.33 -10.58 -25.86
N CYS A 689 -30.09 -10.98 -24.60
CA CYS A 689 -30.55 -12.26 -24.06
C CYS A 689 -32.08 -12.39 -24.11
N GLU A 690 -32.80 -11.36 -23.66
CA GLU A 690 -34.27 -11.31 -23.69
C GLU A 690 -34.82 -11.36 -25.12
N ASN A 691 -34.21 -10.61 -26.04
CA ASN A 691 -34.59 -10.61 -27.45
C ASN A 691 -34.43 -12.01 -28.08
N ASP A 692 -33.37 -12.74 -27.74
CA ASP A 692 -33.16 -14.12 -28.21
C ASP A 692 -34.21 -15.09 -27.66
N ILE A 693 -34.60 -14.95 -26.38
CA ILE A 693 -35.68 -15.73 -25.75
C ILE A 693 -37.00 -15.47 -26.47
N LEU A 694 -37.36 -14.20 -26.65
CA LEU A 694 -38.61 -13.80 -27.28
C LEU A 694 -38.67 -14.21 -28.75
N ALA A 695 -37.56 -14.10 -29.49
CA ALA A 695 -37.48 -14.54 -30.88
C ALA A 695 -37.74 -16.04 -31.00
N LYS A 696 -37.13 -16.87 -30.14
CA LYS A 696 -37.38 -18.32 -30.08
C LYS A 696 -38.84 -18.64 -29.78
N HIS A 697 -39.46 -17.89 -28.86
CA HIS A 697 -40.86 -18.09 -28.49
C HIS A 697 -41.85 -17.62 -29.58
N ARG A 698 -41.55 -16.53 -30.30
CA ARG A 698 -42.33 -16.05 -31.44
C ARG A 698 -42.30 -17.04 -32.62
N VAL A 699 -41.14 -17.65 -32.90
CA VAL A 699 -40.99 -18.69 -33.93
C VAL A 699 -41.76 -19.96 -33.56
N GLY A 700 -41.83 -20.32 -32.28
CA GLY A 700 -42.70 -21.40 -31.78
C GLY A 700 -44.21 -21.05 -31.85
N GLY A 701 -44.58 -19.79 -31.68
CA GLY A 701 -45.96 -19.29 -31.72
C GLY A 701 -46.55 -19.12 -33.13
N LEU A 702 -45.72 -18.98 -34.17
CA LEU A 702 -46.16 -18.82 -35.57
C LEU A 702 -46.86 -20.06 -36.16
N ALA A 703 -46.98 -21.16 -35.42
CA ALA A 703 -47.88 -22.27 -35.76
C ALA A 703 -49.37 -21.94 -35.51
N ASN A 704 -49.71 -20.85 -34.80
CA ASN A 704 -51.10 -20.45 -34.52
C ASN A 704 -51.31 -18.91 -34.55
N GLY A 705 -51.44 -18.32 -35.74
CA GLY A 705 -52.10 -17.01 -36.06
C GLY A 705 -51.47 -15.72 -35.50
N SER A 706 -51.53 -14.52 -36.09
CA SER A 706 -52.21 -13.98 -37.29
C SER A 706 -51.43 -12.77 -37.85
N ALA A 707 -51.81 -12.32 -39.05
CA ALA A 707 -51.12 -11.37 -39.91
C ALA A 707 -51.26 -9.88 -39.52
N ALA A 708 -50.59 -9.43 -38.45
CA ALA A 708 -50.66 -8.04 -37.99
C ALA A 708 -49.31 -7.30 -37.89
N SER A 709 -48.30 -7.67 -38.68
CA SER A 709 -46.99 -6.99 -38.66
C SER A 709 -46.44 -6.73 -40.07
N LYS A 710 -47.13 -5.84 -40.80
CA LYS A 710 -46.63 -5.20 -42.03
C LYS A 710 -47.23 -3.79 -42.16
N MET A 711 -46.80 -2.86 -41.31
CA MET A 711 -46.97 -1.42 -41.52
C MET A 711 -46.09 -0.67 -40.50
N ALA A 712 -44.81 -0.53 -40.83
CA ALA A 712 -43.83 0.26 -40.06
C ALA A 712 -42.91 0.93 -41.08
N ALA A 713 -43.38 2.04 -41.65
CA ALA A 713 -42.63 2.93 -42.55
C ALA A 713 -43.44 4.23 -42.77
N ASP A 714 -43.68 4.96 -41.69
CA ASP A 714 -44.06 6.40 -41.63
C ASP A 714 -44.17 6.76 -40.13
N ASP A 715 -43.03 6.78 -39.42
CA ASP A 715 -42.99 6.45 -37.97
C ASP A 715 -42.74 7.62 -36.99
N ASP A 716 -42.55 8.87 -37.43
CA ASP A 716 -42.24 9.98 -36.50
C ASP A 716 -43.48 10.80 -36.06
N GLU A 717 -44.57 10.82 -36.82
CA GLU A 717 -45.67 11.79 -36.61
C GLU A 717 -46.66 11.38 -35.48
N TYR A 718 -46.55 10.17 -34.92
CA TYR A 718 -47.52 9.62 -33.93
C TYR A 718 -46.88 8.91 -32.72
N ALA A 719 -45.61 9.18 -32.40
CA ALA A 719 -44.89 8.46 -31.34
C ALA A 719 -45.56 8.54 -29.95
N HIS A 720 -46.11 9.71 -29.59
CA HIS A 720 -46.80 9.95 -28.32
C HIS A 720 -48.15 9.21 -28.24
N LEU A 721 -48.93 9.16 -29.32
CA LEU A 721 -50.18 8.40 -29.40
C LEU A 721 -49.93 6.90 -29.34
N ARG A 722 -48.86 6.41 -29.97
CA ARG A 722 -48.44 5.01 -29.86
C ARG A 722 -48.06 4.64 -28.43
N ASN A 723 -47.31 5.50 -27.74
CA ASN A 723 -46.94 5.28 -26.35
C ASN A 723 -48.15 5.36 -25.41
N LEU A 724 -49.10 6.26 -25.66
CA LEU A 724 -50.36 6.29 -24.94
C LEU A 724 -51.18 5.00 -25.16
N GLN A 725 -51.31 4.55 -26.42
CA GLN A 725 -51.97 3.29 -26.77
C GLN A 725 -51.31 2.07 -26.11
N ARG A 726 -49.98 2.06 -25.98
CA ARG A 726 -49.22 1.03 -25.24
C ARG A 726 -49.58 0.99 -23.75
N LEU A 727 -49.85 2.15 -23.13
CA LEU A 727 -50.27 2.24 -21.73
C LEU A 727 -51.74 1.84 -21.53
N MET A 728 -52.56 1.79 -22.59
CA MET A 728 -53.97 1.37 -22.57
C MET A 728 -54.36 0.38 -23.71
N PRO A 729 -53.77 -0.84 -23.73
CA PRO A 729 -53.83 -1.77 -24.88
C PRO A 729 -55.23 -2.29 -25.24
N ASN A 730 -56.23 -2.16 -24.35
CA ASN A 730 -57.59 -2.69 -24.54
C ASN A 730 -58.63 -1.61 -24.86
N GLN A 731 -58.22 -0.36 -25.06
CA GLN A 731 -59.14 0.77 -25.27
C GLN A 731 -59.17 1.21 -26.73
N PRO A 732 -60.35 1.47 -27.32
CA PRO A 732 -60.45 1.97 -28.69
C PRO A 732 -59.89 3.39 -28.80
N LEU A 733 -59.44 3.77 -30.00
CA LEU A 733 -58.87 5.10 -30.27
C LEU A 733 -59.82 6.25 -29.88
N SER A 734 -61.14 6.04 -29.96
CA SER A 734 -62.13 7.04 -29.51
C SER A 734 -62.02 7.38 -28.02
N VAL A 735 -61.62 6.43 -27.17
CA VAL A 735 -61.41 6.64 -25.74
C VAL A 735 -60.13 7.43 -25.48
N GLN A 736 -59.09 7.25 -26.32
CA GLN A 736 -57.87 8.05 -26.25
C GLN A 736 -58.14 9.51 -26.56
N HIS A 737 -58.90 9.78 -27.62
CA HIS A 737 -59.26 11.15 -27.98
C HIS A 737 -60.07 11.82 -26.85
N ARG A 738 -61.07 11.11 -26.30
CA ARG A 738 -61.86 11.61 -25.17
C ARG A 738 -61.02 11.86 -23.91
N LEU A 739 -59.98 11.05 -23.66
CA LEU A 739 -59.06 11.31 -22.55
C LEU A 739 -58.24 12.57 -22.81
N LEU A 740 -57.73 12.74 -24.03
CA LEU A 740 -56.90 13.88 -24.43
C LEU A 740 -57.70 15.19 -24.50
N ASP A 741 -59.04 15.15 -24.63
CA ASP A 741 -59.91 16.34 -24.56
C ASP A 741 -59.80 17.06 -23.19
N TYR A 742 -59.41 16.36 -22.13
CA TYR A 742 -59.15 16.93 -20.80
C TYR A 742 -57.75 17.55 -20.66
N PHE A 743 -56.87 17.34 -21.63
CA PHE A 743 -55.53 17.89 -21.67
C PHE A 743 -55.52 19.14 -22.55
N HIS A 744 -54.80 20.17 -22.13
CA HIS A 744 -54.50 21.31 -23.00
C HIS A 744 -53.05 21.22 -23.49
N ILE A 745 -52.79 21.78 -24.66
CA ILE A 745 -51.46 21.74 -25.28
C ILE A 745 -50.68 22.98 -24.85
N GLU A 746 -49.46 22.79 -24.35
CA GLU A 746 -48.53 23.86 -23.99
C GLU A 746 -47.22 23.66 -24.76
N GLU A 747 -46.75 24.73 -25.43
CA GLU A 747 -45.42 24.77 -26.03
C GLU A 747 -44.43 25.41 -25.06
N ILE A 748 -43.30 24.74 -24.85
CA ILE A 748 -42.30 25.12 -23.86
C ILE A 748 -40.99 25.44 -24.58
N GLU A 749 -40.39 26.59 -24.25
CA GLU A 749 -39.12 26.98 -24.83
C GLU A 749 -37.96 26.23 -24.19
N LYS A 750 -36.82 26.21 -24.87
CA LYS A 750 -35.62 25.59 -24.32
C LYS A 750 -35.18 26.36 -23.07
N ASP A 751 -34.73 25.61 -22.05
CA ASP A 751 -34.23 26.09 -20.76
C ASP A 751 -35.32 26.63 -19.81
N ASP A 752 -36.61 26.51 -20.18
CA ASP A 752 -37.73 26.81 -19.28
C ASP A 752 -37.82 25.80 -18.14
N VAL A 753 -38.10 26.31 -16.93
CA VAL A 753 -38.32 25.50 -15.72
C VAL A 753 -39.82 25.33 -15.51
N LEU A 754 -40.33 24.12 -15.69
CA LEU A 754 -41.76 23.80 -15.61
C LEU A 754 -42.25 23.77 -14.15
N TRP A 755 -41.41 23.26 -13.25
CA TRP A 755 -41.60 23.32 -11.79
C TRP A 755 -40.28 23.03 -11.08
N LYS A 756 -40.20 23.42 -9.81
CA LYS A 756 -39.06 23.15 -8.93
C LYS A 756 -39.38 22.06 -7.92
N GLN A 757 -38.33 21.40 -7.44
CA GLN A 757 -38.41 20.48 -6.32
C GLN A 757 -39.02 21.18 -5.10
N GLY A 758 -40.01 20.53 -4.47
CA GLY A 758 -40.77 21.08 -3.34
C GLY A 758 -42.06 21.83 -3.72
N ASP A 759 -42.30 22.12 -5.00
CA ASP A 759 -43.53 22.77 -5.46
C ASP A 759 -44.76 21.87 -5.23
N THR A 760 -45.94 22.49 -5.19
CA THR A 760 -47.21 21.78 -5.09
C THR A 760 -47.53 21.05 -6.40
N PRO A 761 -48.05 19.81 -6.36
CA PRO A 761 -48.36 19.04 -7.56
C PRO A 761 -49.69 19.47 -8.19
N ASP A 762 -49.62 20.50 -9.02
CA ASP A 762 -50.73 21.18 -9.70
C ASP A 762 -51.15 20.52 -11.03
N ARG A 763 -50.18 19.94 -11.76
CA ARG A 763 -50.38 19.39 -13.12
C ARG A 763 -49.56 18.14 -13.44
N ALA A 764 -50.06 17.28 -14.32
CA ALA A 764 -49.30 16.17 -14.91
C ALA A 764 -49.08 16.41 -16.40
N LEU A 765 -47.95 15.97 -16.93
CA LEU A 765 -47.56 16.22 -18.32
C LEU A 765 -47.43 14.92 -19.10
N LEU A 766 -47.84 14.93 -20.36
CA LEU A 766 -47.45 13.94 -21.36
C LEU A 766 -46.57 14.62 -22.40
N LEU A 767 -45.31 14.20 -22.52
CA LEU A 767 -44.37 14.78 -23.49
C LEU A 767 -44.71 14.30 -24.91
N VAL A 768 -45.06 15.23 -25.80
CA VAL A 768 -45.52 14.93 -27.17
C VAL A 768 -44.39 15.04 -28.18
N ASP A 769 -43.55 16.07 -28.04
CA ASP A 769 -42.38 16.32 -28.86
C ASP A 769 -41.33 17.08 -28.04
N GLY A 770 -40.04 16.94 -28.37
CA GLY A 770 -38.92 17.55 -27.64
C GLY A 770 -38.27 16.65 -26.59
N ALA A 771 -37.68 17.25 -25.56
CA ALA A 771 -36.95 16.56 -24.49
C ALA A 771 -36.95 17.39 -23.21
N LEU A 772 -37.26 16.75 -22.07
CA LEU A 772 -37.21 17.37 -20.75
C LEU A 772 -36.12 16.68 -19.91
N THR A 773 -35.58 17.37 -18.92
CA THR A 773 -34.61 16.84 -17.97
C THR A 773 -35.11 17.09 -16.55
N ALA A 774 -35.25 16.02 -15.77
CA ALA A 774 -35.59 16.08 -14.36
C ALA A 774 -34.30 16.13 -13.53
N VAL A 775 -34.20 17.07 -12.60
CA VAL A 775 -33.03 17.30 -11.74
C VAL A 775 -33.43 17.05 -10.29
N ILE A 776 -32.68 16.20 -9.59
CA ILE A 776 -32.82 16.00 -8.14
C ILE A 776 -31.78 16.88 -7.45
N GLU A 777 -32.23 17.97 -6.83
CA GLU A 777 -31.33 18.97 -6.22
C GLU A 777 -30.62 18.43 -4.97
N GLU A 778 -31.26 17.50 -4.25
CA GLU A 778 -30.74 16.89 -3.01
C GLU A 778 -29.64 15.83 -3.25
N GLU A 779 -29.52 15.29 -4.46
CA GLU A 779 -28.53 14.28 -4.84
C GLU A 779 -27.41 14.86 -5.71
N ALA A 780 -26.80 15.98 -5.27
CA ALA A 780 -25.72 16.66 -6.01
C ALA A 780 -26.08 17.07 -7.46
N GLY A 781 -27.37 17.25 -7.75
CA GLY A 781 -27.85 17.65 -9.07
C GLY A 781 -27.89 16.52 -10.09
N THR A 782 -28.13 15.28 -9.67
CA THR A 782 -28.37 14.16 -10.60
C THR A 782 -29.49 14.50 -11.58
N THR A 783 -29.24 14.26 -12.87
CA THR A 783 -30.17 14.55 -13.96
C THR A 783 -30.68 13.27 -14.60
N GLU A 784 -31.98 13.20 -14.87
CA GLU A 784 -32.65 12.12 -15.59
C GLU A 784 -33.32 12.70 -16.85
N ASP A 785 -32.98 12.15 -18.01
CA ASP A 785 -33.56 12.58 -19.28
C ASP A 785 -34.93 11.93 -19.50
N VAL A 786 -35.91 12.76 -19.86
CA VAL A 786 -37.29 12.36 -20.12
C VAL A 786 -37.53 12.32 -21.62
N SER A 787 -37.83 11.12 -22.10
CA SER A 787 -38.09 10.84 -23.52
C SER A 787 -39.55 11.08 -23.93
N VAL A 788 -39.78 11.36 -25.21
CA VAL A 788 -41.12 11.55 -25.81
C VAL A 788 -42.06 10.37 -25.51
N GLY A 789 -43.30 10.70 -25.15
CA GLY A 789 -44.35 9.78 -24.73
C GLY A 789 -44.31 9.39 -23.25
N SER A 790 -43.40 9.96 -22.46
CA SER A 790 -43.38 9.81 -21.01
C SER A 790 -44.47 10.64 -20.34
N VAL A 791 -45.10 10.09 -19.31
CA VAL A 791 -45.95 10.86 -18.39
C VAL A 791 -45.08 11.34 -17.24
N VAL A 792 -45.09 12.63 -16.94
CA VAL A 792 -44.19 13.26 -15.97
C VAL A 792 -44.98 13.96 -14.88
N GLY A 793 -44.62 13.68 -13.63
CA GLY A 793 -45.25 14.30 -12.47
C GLY A 793 -46.58 13.64 -12.07
N GLU A 794 -46.94 12.54 -12.71
CA GLU A 794 -48.13 11.72 -12.47
C GLU A 794 -48.21 11.23 -11.03
N LEU A 795 -47.08 10.79 -10.46
CA LEU A 795 -47.06 10.22 -9.12
C LEU A 795 -47.37 11.28 -8.08
N CYS A 796 -46.66 12.41 -8.11
CA CYS A 796 -46.90 13.53 -7.19
C CYS A 796 -48.30 14.13 -7.41
N PHE A 797 -48.76 14.19 -8.66
CA PHE A 797 -50.11 14.63 -9.02
C PHE A 797 -51.18 13.76 -8.36
N LEU A 798 -51.06 12.43 -8.43
CA LEU A 798 -52.03 11.50 -7.86
C LEU A 798 -51.93 11.34 -6.34
N THR A 799 -50.73 11.36 -5.76
CA THR A 799 -50.53 11.19 -4.30
C THR A 799 -50.74 12.48 -3.50
N GLY A 800 -50.62 13.64 -4.16
CA GLY A 800 -50.65 14.95 -3.49
C GLY A 800 -49.33 15.32 -2.79
N GLU A 801 -48.28 14.51 -2.92
CA GLU A 801 -46.96 14.84 -2.41
C GLU A 801 -46.29 15.99 -3.19
N LYS A 802 -45.43 16.75 -2.52
CA LYS A 802 -44.62 17.79 -3.16
C LYS A 802 -43.74 17.21 -4.28
N ARG A 803 -43.47 18.00 -5.32
CA ARG A 803 -42.60 17.63 -6.44
C ARG A 803 -41.24 17.17 -5.92
N LYS A 804 -40.77 16.00 -6.38
CA LYS A 804 -39.47 15.43 -5.98
C LYS A 804 -38.30 15.90 -6.84
N THR A 805 -38.58 16.48 -8.01
CA THR A 805 -37.59 16.90 -8.99
C THR A 805 -37.92 18.28 -9.55
N THR A 806 -36.89 19.02 -9.93
CA THR A 806 -36.99 20.22 -10.77
C THR A 806 -37.03 19.77 -12.23
N LEU A 807 -38.02 20.17 -13.01
CA LEU A 807 -38.18 19.76 -14.40
C LEU A 807 -37.86 20.92 -15.33
N VAL A 808 -36.91 20.71 -16.24
CA VAL A 808 -36.40 21.73 -17.18
C VAL A 808 -36.52 21.24 -18.61
N ALA A 809 -36.87 22.10 -19.55
CA ALA A 809 -36.90 21.75 -20.96
C ALA A 809 -35.48 21.77 -21.58
N ALA A 810 -34.96 20.61 -21.97
CA ALA A 810 -33.63 20.52 -22.62
C ALA A 810 -33.66 20.99 -24.09
N LYS A 811 -34.84 20.93 -24.72
CA LYS A 811 -35.14 21.41 -26.08
C LYS A 811 -36.52 22.06 -26.09
N ARG A 812 -36.82 22.84 -27.14
CA ARG A 812 -38.21 23.25 -27.42
C ARG A 812 -39.08 22.00 -27.44
N SER A 813 -40.11 21.98 -26.59
CA SER A 813 -40.90 20.79 -26.32
C SER A 813 -42.39 21.11 -26.37
N VAL A 814 -43.20 20.14 -26.79
CA VAL A 814 -44.66 20.22 -26.78
C VAL A 814 -45.16 19.22 -25.75
N VAL A 815 -45.99 19.69 -24.82
CA VAL A 815 -46.55 18.83 -23.76
C VAL A 815 -48.08 18.94 -23.74
N TYR A 816 -48.71 17.83 -23.39
CA TYR A 816 -50.13 17.80 -23.04
C TYR A 816 -50.24 17.88 -21.53
N VAL A 817 -50.96 18.89 -21.04
CA VAL A 817 -51.03 19.25 -19.63
C VAL A 817 -52.41 18.90 -19.07
N LEU A 818 -52.41 18.10 -18.01
CA LEU A 818 -53.59 17.80 -17.22
C LEU A 818 -53.50 18.52 -15.88
N ASP A 819 -54.32 19.57 -15.73
CA ASP A 819 -54.41 20.31 -14.48
C ASP A 819 -55.32 19.63 -13.47
N ARG A 820 -55.15 20.00 -12.19
CA ARG A 820 -56.03 19.52 -11.11
C ARG A 820 -57.51 19.81 -11.38
N ALA A 821 -57.84 20.97 -11.93
CA ALA A 821 -59.23 21.35 -12.23
C ALA A 821 -59.86 20.44 -13.31
N SER A 822 -59.13 20.17 -14.40
CA SER A 822 -59.58 19.26 -15.48
C SER A 822 -59.70 17.83 -14.98
N PHE A 823 -58.80 17.39 -14.09
CA PHE A 823 -58.89 16.07 -13.46
C PHE A 823 -60.10 15.95 -12.51
N ASP A 824 -60.39 16.98 -11.72
CA ASP A 824 -61.57 17.01 -10.85
C ASP A 824 -62.88 17.03 -11.65
N GLU A 825 -62.87 17.66 -12.84
CA GLU A 825 -63.98 17.61 -13.78
C GLU A 825 -64.14 16.20 -14.39
N MET A 826 -63.03 15.59 -14.82
CA MET A 826 -63.01 14.22 -15.33
C MET A 826 -63.55 13.24 -14.27
N LEU A 827 -63.19 13.40 -12.99
CA LEU A 827 -63.72 12.58 -11.89
C LEU A 827 -65.24 12.70 -11.71
N LYS A 828 -65.82 13.87 -11.98
CA LYS A 828 -67.26 14.12 -11.82
C LYS A 828 -68.07 13.66 -13.03
N ASN A 829 -67.56 13.92 -14.23
CA ASN A 829 -68.31 13.77 -15.47
C ASN A 829 -68.00 12.46 -16.21
N ASP A 830 -66.78 11.94 -16.09
CA ASP A 830 -66.28 10.77 -16.82
C ASP A 830 -65.34 9.92 -15.94
N CYS A 831 -65.88 9.34 -14.87
CA CYS A 831 -65.10 8.59 -13.87
C CYS A 831 -64.31 7.40 -14.46
N ASP A 832 -64.80 6.79 -15.55
CA ASP A 832 -64.10 5.74 -16.29
C ASP A 832 -62.78 6.23 -16.91
N LEU A 833 -62.73 7.47 -17.41
CA LEU A 833 -61.52 8.07 -17.98
C LEU A 833 -60.50 8.41 -16.88
N ALA A 834 -60.97 8.87 -15.72
CA ALA A 834 -60.11 9.10 -14.56
C ALA A 834 -59.48 7.79 -14.06
N PHE A 835 -60.26 6.70 -14.02
CA PHE A 835 -59.73 5.36 -13.71
C PHE A 835 -58.69 4.90 -14.75
N LEU A 836 -58.92 5.15 -16.03
CA LEU A 836 -57.94 4.84 -17.08
C LEU A 836 -56.66 5.64 -16.92
N PHE A 837 -56.72 6.94 -16.61
CA PHE A 837 -55.54 7.76 -16.35
C PHE A 837 -54.73 7.26 -15.13
N GLN A 838 -55.42 6.86 -14.06
CA GLN A 838 -54.77 6.21 -12.91
C GLN A 838 -54.08 4.90 -13.33
N GLY A 839 -54.72 4.09 -14.17
CA GLY A 839 -54.15 2.87 -14.72
C GLY A 839 -52.91 3.11 -15.59
N ILE A 840 -52.91 4.16 -16.42
CA ILE A 840 -51.76 4.61 -17.20
C ILE A 840 -50.59 4.98 -16.27
N SER A 841 -50.87 5.79 -15.25
CA SER A 841 -49.87 6.24 -14.28
C SER A 841 -49.27 5.07 -13.51
N LEU A 842 -50.10 4.13 -13.05
CA LEU A 842 -49.65 2.93 -12.33
C LEU A 842 -48.72 2.05 -13.19
N ARG A 843 -49.09 1.84 -14.46
CA ARG A 843 -48.26 1.08 -15.41
C ARG A 843 -46.93 1.78 -15.65
N TYR A 844 -46.97 3.09 -15.87
CA TYR A 844 -45.77 3.90 -16.05
C TYR A 844 -44.82 3.83 -14.84
N THR A 845 -45.34 4.02 -13.62
CA THR A 845 -44.55 3.89 -12.38
C THR A 845 -43.99 2.48 -12.19
N SER A 846 -44.76 1.44 -12.52
CA SER A 846 -44.27 0.05 -12.47
C SER A 846 -43.09 -0.20 -13.40
N TYR A 847 -43.05 0.44 -14.57
CA TYR A 847 -41.89 0.36 -15.47
C TYR A 847 -40.65 1.03 -14.87
N ARG A 848 -40.81 2.20 -14.23
CA ARG A 848 -39.69 2.89 -13.57
C ARG A 848 -39.13 2.12 -12.36
N LEU A 849 -39.95 1.33 -11.68
CA LEU A 849 -39.49 0.46 -10.58
C LEU A 849 -38.57 -0.68 -11.04
N GLN A 850 -38.70 -1.17 -12.28
CA GLN A 850 -37.82 -2.21 -12.81
C GLN A 850 -36.39 -1.68 -13.04
N TYR A 851 -36.24 -0.41 -13.44
CA TYR A 851 -34.96 0.28 -13.61
C TYR A 851 -34.12 0.33 -12.32
N VAL A 852 -34.77 0.44 -11.16
CA VAL A 852 -34.12 0.48 -9.85
C VAL A 852 -33.37 -0.82 -9.55
N GLY A 853 -33.88 -1.98 -9.99
CA GLY A 853 -33.25 -3.28 -9.74
C GLY A 853 -31.86 -3.39 -10.37
N ASN A 854 -31.70 -2.93 -11.61
CA ASN A 854 -30.42 -2.95 -12.33
C ASN A 854 -29.40 -2.01 -11.67
N ARG A 855 -29.84 -0.79 -11.31
CA ARG A 855 -28.98 0.21 -10.67
C ARG A 855 -28.51 -0.22 -9.28
N ILE A 856 -29.36 -0.92 -8.52
CA ILE A 856 -28.97 -1.56 -7.24
C ILE A 856 -27.91 -2.63 -7.48
N TRP A 857 -27.98 -3.42 -8.55
CA TRP A 857 -26.98 -4.44 -8.82
C TRP A 857 -25.62 -3.85 -9.21
N GLU A 858 -25.63 -2.85 -10.09
CA GLU A 858 -24.43 -2.14 -10.52
C GLU A 858 -23.72 -1.44 -9.35
N THR A 859 -24.48 -0.81 -8.46
CA THR A 859 -23.92 0.06 -7.41
C THR A 859 -23.91 -0.56 -6.01
N LYS A 860 -24.75 -1.57 -5.73
CA LYS A 860 -25.13 -2.03 -4.37
C LYS A 860 -25.66 -0.93 -3.45
N CYS A 861 -25.98 0.25 -3.97
CA CYS A 861 -26.68 1.28 -3.24
C CYS A 861 -28.19 1.05 -3.44
N LEU A 862 -28.92 0.86 -2.35
CA LEU A 862 -30.37 1.05 -2.38
C LEU A 862 -30.59 2.53 -2.72
N PRO A 863 -31.34 2.90 -3.77
CA PRO A 863 -31.89 4.24 -3.82
C PRO A 863 -32.79 4.37 -2.59
N ILE A 864 -32.46 5.32 -1.72
CA ILE A 864 -33.18 5.58 -0.47
C ILE A 864 -34.43 6.38 -0.80
#